data_AF-A0A371I6S5-F1
#
_entry.id   AF-A0A371I6S5-F1
#
_cell.length_a   1.000
_cell.length_b   1.000
_cell.length_c   1.000
_cell.angle_alpha   90.00
_cell.angle_beta   90.00
_cell.angle_gamma   90.00
#
_symmetry.space_group_name_H-M   'P 1'
#
loop_
_entity.id
_entity.type
_entity.pdbx_description
1 polymer ?
#
loop_
_entity_poly.entity_id
_entity_poly.type
_entity_poly.pdbx_seq_one_letter_code
_entity_poly.pdbx_strand_id
1 'polypeptide(L)'
;DCDPPDPVLKFRLEQPLHFRALRQQNVDKTIVVLFSFCVVSFSSYNQPTDHILHVQFLFQNISSLTSIQSLLRTPQSFIQSLCTLNFLHSCSTHILFTTAQIDRAIRECDDRRLQTKYNNATYVIRRALALYSIEEVAFSFNGGKDSTVLLHLLRAGYFLHKEGQNSANGDIKDFPIRTIYFESPCAFPEINSFTYDMASTATNDFCLSSYGLQIDTIRLDFKSGLEALLTDKPIRAIFLGVRIGDPTAVGQEQFSPSSPGWPPFMRVNPILDWSYRDVWAFLLTCKANYCSLYDQGYTSIGSIYDTVPNSLLSISNSSNKFKPAYLLVDGRLERAGRAKRPSSSGGGQLPANSNGLTSVDSHKNSMLTASIIAVGDEILFGIVEDQLGPYLCRKLHSIGWSVIQLSVVHNNIDSVAEEVERQKSKSDMVFIYGGVGPLHSDVTLAGIAKAFGVRLAPDEEFEEYLRHIIGDQCTGDRNEMAQLPEGITELWHHDKLSVPLIKCQNVIILSTTNVLELEKQWDCWIELAKSSDLLALLEPYVSKQVTTNLSDVEIAQPLSKLCLEFPDLYIGCYRKARDGSLIVSFKGKDQARLESAIEALQKKFQPGAFGNMGMGVSSNDQDKPNKGLEGTNLKTATSDDDFTNILAHIKSSKNPAVINYGASWCRVCSQILPAFCSLSNNFPKLIFVYADIDECPETTQHIRYTPTFQFYRGGEKVDEMYGAGEERLHDRLWLHS
;
A
#
# COMPACT_ATOMS: atom_id res chain seq x y z
N ASP A 1 -10.07 0.09 -54.39
CA ASP A 1 -10.19 -1.09 -53.53
C ASP A 1 -9.94 -0.63 -52.10
N CYS A 2 -10.86 -0.92 -51.19
CA CYS A 2 -11.04 -0.17 -49.93
C CYS A 2 -11.28 -1.12 -48.74
N ASP A 3 -11.12 -0.60 -47.51
CA ASP A 3 -11.19 -1.30 -46.22
C ASP A 3 -12.64 -1.69 -45.77
N PRO A 4 -12.85 -2.44 -44.66
CA PRO A 4 -12.36 -3.78 -44.34
C PRO A 4 -13.57 -4.78 -44.21
N PRO A 5 -14.17 -5.22 -43.06
CA PRO A 5 -13.78 -5.38 -41.64
C PRO A 5 -13.77 -6.86 -41.13
N ASP A 6 -13.62 -7.06 -39.81
CA ASP A 6 -13.84 -8.33 -39.06
C ASP A 6 -15.32 -8.47 -38.60
N PRO A 7 -15.89 -9.68 -38.35
CA PRO A 7 -15.99 -10.15 -36.94
C PRO A 7 -16.05 -11.68 -36.68
N VAL A 8 -15.45 -12.09 -35.55
CA VAL A 8 -15.97 -13.00 -34.49
C VAL A 8 -16.84 -14.22 -34.89
N LEU A 9 -16.40 -15.43 -34.51
CA LEU A 9 -17.30 -16.58 -34.31
C LEU A 9 -16.95 -17.41 -33.05
N LYS A 10 -17.84 -17.36 -32.04
CA LYS A 10 -17.80 -18.24 -30.85
C LYS A 10 -18.29 -19.65 -31.21
N PHE A 11 -17.68 -20.68 -30.65
CA PHE A 11 -18.33 -22.00 -30.51
C PHE A 11 -18.49 -22.38 -29.04
N ARG A 12 -19.61 -23.04 -28.73
CA ARG A 12 -20.15 -23.27 -27.39
C ARG A 12 -20.25 -24.78 -27.13
N LEU A 13 -19.96 -25.21 -25.89
CA LEU A 13 -20.04 -26.61 -25.46
C LEU A 13 -21.46 -26.99 -25.01
N GLU A 14 -22.19 -27.80 -25.78
CA GLU A 14 -23.50 -28.37 -25.38
C GLU A 14 -23.65 -29.87 -25.76
N GLN A 15 -22.93 -30.72 -25.02
CA GLN A 15 -23.18 -32.17 -24.75
C GLN A 15 -23.36 -33.13 -25.98
N PRO A 16 -23.92 -34.37 -25.86
CA PRO A 16 -23.05 -35.55 -25.90
C PRO A 16 -23.39 -36.59 -26.98
N LEU A 17 -22.40 -36.99 -27.80
CA LEU A 17 -22.59 -38.04 -28.82
C LEU A 17 -22.33 -39.45 -28.28
N HIS A 18 -23.37 -40.30 -28.33
CA HIS A 18 -23.28 -41.73 -28.04
C HIS A 18 -22.36 -42.46 -29.04
N PHE A 19 -21.26 -43.03 -28.56
CA PHE A 19 -20.46 -43.98 -29.35
C PHE A 19 -21.20 -45.31 -29.52
N ARG A 20 -21.78 -45.55 -30.69
CA ARG A 20 -22.46 -46.81 -31.05
C ARG A 20 -21.66 -47.56 -32.14
N ALA A 21 -20.86 -48.52 -31.69
CA ALA A 21 -20.20 -49.61 -32.44
C ALA A 21 -19.92 -49.39 -33.95
N LEU A 22 -18.69 -49.00 -34.29
CA LEU A 22 -18.09 -49.30 -35.61
C LEU A 22 -17.28 -50.61 -35.53
N ARG A 23 -17.28 -51.39 -36.62
CA ARG A 23 -16.78 -52.76 -36.68
C ARG A 23 -15.26 -52.85 -36.87
N GLN A 24 -14.68 -53.99 -36.44
CA GLN A 24 -13.30 -54.37 -36.72
C GLN A 24 -13.06 -54.58 -38.23
N GLN A 25 -12.56 -53.58 -38.95
CA GLN A 25 -11.92 -53.73 -40.27
C GLN A 25 -11.24 -52.42 -40.73
N ASN A 26 -10.14 -52.00 -40.05
CA ASN A 26 -9.12 -51.05 -40.57
C ASN A 26 -8.01 -50.73 -39.51
N VAL A 27 -7.55 -51.70 -38.71
CA VAL A 27 -6.54 -51.43 -37.66
C VAL A 27 -5.15 -51.24 -38.25
N ASP A 28 -4.76 -52.06 -39.23
CA ASP A 28 -3.37 -52.15 -39.70
C ASP A 28 -2.88 -50.90 -40.45
N LYS A 29 -3.79 -50.16 -41.11
CA LYS A 29 -3.42 -48.93 -41.84
C LYS A 29 -3.12 -47.76 -40.91
N THR A 30 -3.76 -47.69 -39.74
CA THR A 30 -3.52 -46.60 -38.77
C THR A 30 -2.16 -46.74 -38.09
N ILE A 31 -1.70 -47.96 -37.85
CA ILE A 31 -0.41 -48.26 -37.21
C ILE A 31 0.77 -47.78 -38.09
N VAL A 32 0.69 -47.98 -39.41
CA VAL A 32 1.73 -47.56 -40.37
C VAL A 32 1.86 -46.03 -40.48
N VAL A 33 0.76 -45.29 -40.31
CA VAL A 33 0.77 -43.81 -40.31
C VAL A 33 1.45 -43.28 -39.04
N LEU A 34 1.17 -43.88 -37.88
CA LEU A 34 1.81 -43.50 -36.61
C LEU A 34 3.31 -43.80 -36.59
N PHE A 35 3.73 -44.95 -37.13
CA PHE A 35 5.17 -45.28 -37.24
C PHE A 35 5.94 -44.30 -38.14
N SER A 36 5.34 -43.87 -39.26
CA SER A 36 5.95 -42.88 -40.16
C SER A 36 6.21 -41.54 -39.47
N PHE A 37 5.30 -41.07 -38.60
CA PHE A 37 5.45 -39.80 -37.88
C PHE A 37 6.59 -39.81 -36.84
N CYS A 38 6.85 -40.96 -36.20
CA CYS A 38 7.96 -41.09 -35.26
C CYS A 38 9.33 -41.04 -35.96
N VAL A 39 9.46 -41.63 -37.16
CA VAL A 39 10.74 -41.70 -37.88
C VAL A 39 11.13 -40.34 -38.49
N VAL A 40 10.18 -39.59 -39.04
CA VAL A 40 10.46 -38.27 -39.64
C VAL A 40 10.99 -37.26 -38.61
N SER A 41 10.48 -37.31 -37.37
CA SER A 41 10.89 -36.42 -36.28
C SER A 41 12.37 -36.55 -35.86
N PHE A 42 13.05 -37.65 -36.21
CA PHE A 42 14.47 -37.88 -35.90
C PHE A 42 15.45 -37.45 -36.99
N SER A 43 14.97 -36.99 -38.16
CA SER A 43 15.84 -36.67 -39.31
C SER A 43 16.51 -35.28 -39.26
N SER A 44 16.24 -34.47 -38.23
CA SER A 44 16.53 -33.02 -38.25
C SER A 44 17.68 -32.57 -37.33
N TYR A 45 18.38 -33.48 -36.64
CA TYR A 45 19.50 -33.15 -35.76
C TYR A 45 20.85 -33.59 -36.34
N ASN A 46 21.65 -32.61 -36.76
CA ASN A 46 23.01 -32.78 -37.26
C ASN A 46 24.05 -32.54 -36.15
N GLN A 47 24.47 -33.60 -35.43
CA GLN A 47 25.86 -33.80 -35.00
C GLN A 47 26.06 -35.21 -34.38
N PRO A 48 27.19 -35.92 -34.63
CA PRO A 48 27.32 -37.33 -34.23
C PRO A 48 28.43 -37.62 -33.21
N THR A 49 28.06 -37.83 -31.93
CA THR A 49 28.79 -38.66 -30.95
C THR A 49 27.81 -39.23 -29.90
N ASP A 50 28.27 -40.21 -29.11
CA ASP A 50 27.65 -40.78 -27.89
C ASP A 50 26.36 -41.64 -27.99
N HIS A 51 25.61 -41.65 -29.08
CA HIS A 51 24.41 -42.51 -29.20
C HIS A 51 24.67 -44.03 -29.26
N ILE A 52 25.92 -44.50 -29.31
CA ILE A 52 26.26 -45.92 -29.48
C ILE A 52 25.97 -46.77 -28.22
N LEU A 53 26.14 -46.23 -27.02
CA LEU A 53 25.94 -46.97 -25.76
C LEU A 53 24.46 -47.28 -25.46
N HIS A 54 23.54 -46.36 -25.78
CA HIS A 54 22.11 -46.54 -25.50
C HIS A 54 21.45 -47.63 -26.36
N VAL A 55 21.92 -47.86 -27.59
CA VAL A 55 21.35 -48.87 -28.49
C VAL A 55 21.66 -50.30 -28.01
N GLN A 56 22.84 -50.56 -27.44
CA GLN A 56 23.20 -51.89 -26.93
C GLN A 56 22.33 -52.31 -25.74
N PHE A 57 21.99 -51.38 -24.83
CA PHE A 57 21.17 -51.69 -23.65
C PHE A 57 19.71 -52.03 -24.02
N LEU A 58 19.17 -51.37 -25.05
CA LEU A 58 17.85 -51.71 -25.61
C LEU A 58 17.84 -53.08 -26.29
N PHE A 59 18.86 -53.42 -27.08
CA PHE A 59 18.92 -54.71 -27.75
C PHE A 59 19.07 -55.90 -26.79
N GLN A 60 19.89 -55.80 -25.74
CA GLN A 60 20.06 -56.90 -24.78
C GLN A 60 18.76 -57.29 -24.06
N ASN A 61 17.88 -56.33 -23.76
CA ASN A 61 16.61 -56.57 -23.07
C ASN A 61 15.48 -57.06 -23.98
N ILE A 62 15.64 -57.00 -25.31
CA ILE A 62 14.67 -57.55 -26.27
C ILE A 62 14.91 -59.05 -26.52
N SER A 63 16.13 -59.55 -26.29
CA SER A 63 16.51 -60.97 -26.48
C SER A 63 15.75 -61.98 -25.61
N SER A 64 15.03 -61.56 -24.56
CA SER A 64 14.41 -62.43 -23.55
C SER A 64 12.88 -62.58 -23.67
N LEU A 65 12.23 -61.92 -24.64
CA LEU A 65 10.77 -61.80 -24.72
C LEU A 65 10.11 -62.59 -25.87
N THR A 66 10.58 -63.81 -26.13
CA THR A 66 10.03 -64.73 -27.16
C THR A 66 8.68 -65.39 -26.80
N SER A 67 7.87 -64.78 -25.93
CA SER A 67 6.66 -65.39 -25.36
C SER A 67 5.41 -64.47 -25.29
N ILE A 68 5.28 -63.47 -26.16
CA ILE A 68 4.08 -62.61 -26.25
C ILE A 68 3.26 -62.91 -27.53
N GLN A 69 2.71 -64.12 -27.61
CA GLN A 69 1.56 -64.44 -28.49
C GLN A 69 0.28 -64.81 -27.71
N SER A 70 0.36 -64.93 -26.38
CA SER A 70 -0.74 -65.35 -25.50
C SER A 70 -1.53 -64.20 -24.87
N LEU A 71 -0.96 -62.99 -24.80
CA LEU A 71 -1.41 -61.90 -23.92
C LEU A 71 -2.42 -60.90 -24.56
N LEU A 72 -2.70 -61.04 -25.86
CA LEU A 72 -3.63 -60.19 -26.62
C LEU A 72 -5.01 -60.86 -26.81
N ARG A 73 -5.68 -61.21 -25.70
CA ARG A 73 -7.03 -61.83 -25.74
C ARG A 73 -8.12 -61.19 -24.87
N THR A 74 -7.84 -60.14 -24.09
CA THR A 74 -8.88 -59.39 -23.37
C THR A 74 -8.63 -57.87 -23.47
N PRO A 75 -9.68 -57.02 -23.58
CA PRO A 75 -9.51 -55.57 -23.64
C PRO A 75 -8.79 -54.97 -22.42
N GLN A 76 -8.93 -55.60 -21.25
CA GLN A 76 -8.25 -55.17 -20.03
C GLN A 76 -6.72 -55.27 -20.13
N SER A 77 -6.12 -56.29 -20.78
CA SER A 77 -4.65 -56.36 -20.87
C SER A 77 -4.09 -55.25 -21.76
N PHE A 78 -4.79 -54.88 -22.83
CA PHE A 78 -4.37 -53.79 -23.71
C PHE A 78 -4.50 -52.41 -23.04
N ILE A 79 -5.56 -52.19 -22.24
CA ILE A 79 -5.68 -50.99 -21.40
C ILE A 79 -4.61 -50.98 -20.31
N GLN A 80 -4.33 -52.13 -19.67
CA GLN A 80 -3.25 -52.25 -18.68
C GLN A 80 -1.89 -51.85 -19.31
N SER A 81 -1.56 -52.36 -20.50
CA SER A 81 -0.31 -52.03 -21.20
C SER A 81 -0.26 -50.59 -21.73
N LEU A 82 -1.38 -50.01 -22.16
CA LEU A 82 -1.44 -48.58 -22.49
C LEU A 82 -1.31 -47.69 -21.25
N CYS A 83 -1.88 -48.11 -20.11
CA CYS A 83 -1.60 -47.49 -18.82
C CYS A 83 -0.12 -47.64 -18.46
N THR A 84 0.52 -48.81 -18.65
CA THR A 84 1.97 -48.96 -18.43
C THR A 84 2.80 -48.10 -19.38
N LEU A 85 2.42 -47.95 -20.65
CA LEU A 85 3.13 -47.04 -21.58
C LEU A 85 2.95 -45.57 -21.21
N ASN A 86 1.73 -45.14 -20.88
CA ASN A 86 1.49 -43.77 -20.38
C ASN A 86 2.15 -43.54 -19.01
N PHE A 87 2.26 -44.56 -18.17
CA PHE A 87 2.99 -44.50 -16.91
C PHE A 87 4.49 -44.38 -17.17
N LEU A 88 5.07 -45.17 -18.10
CA LEU A 88 6.47 -45.03 -18.52
C LEU A 88 6.74 -43.69 -19.19
N HIS A 89 5.82 -43.17 -20.00
CA HIS A 89 5.93 -41.84 -20.61
C HIS A 89 5.82 -40.71 -19.57
N SER A 90 4.97 -40.87 -18.54
CA SER A 90 4.86 -39.98 -17.37
C SER A 90 6.12 -40.03 -16.50
N CYS A 91 6.66 -41.23 -16.24
CA CYS A 91 7.91 -41.42 -15.51
C CYS A 91 9.11 -40.87 -16.27
N SER A 92 9.08 -40.93 -17.61
CA SER A 92 10.11 -40.32 -18.47
C SER A 92 10.05 -38.79 -18.46
N THR A 93 8.87 -38.19 -18.25
CA THR A 93 8.72 -36.73 -18.05
C THR A 93 9.03 -36.24 -16.62
N HIS A 94 9.28 -37.15 -15.67
CA HIS A 94 9.82 -36.80 -14.34
C HIS A 94 11.35 -36.96 -14.25
N ILE A 95 12.04 -37.22 -15.37
CA ILE A 95 13.50 -37.31 -15.41
C ILE A 95 14.11 -35.89 -15.45
N LEU A 96 14.84 -35.56 -14.38
CA LEU A 96 15.77 -34.43 -14.25
C LEU A 96 15.16 -33.05 -14.57
N PHE A 97 14.65 -32.39 -13.53
CA PHE A 97 14.45 -30.94 -13.52
C PHE A 97 15.81 -30.23 -13.61
N THR A 98 16.29 -29.99 -14.83
CA THR A 98 17.57 -29.33 -15.05
C THR A 98 17.45 -27.84 -14.76
N THR A 99 18.54 -27.21 -14.32
CA THR A 99 18.57 -25.78 -13.99
C THR A 99 18.10 -24.89 -15.16
N ALA A 100 18.38 -25.29 -16.40
CA ALA A 100 17.93 -24.60 -17.61
C ALA A 100 16.40 -24.71 -17.84
N GLN A 101 15.73 -25.77 -17.35
CA GLN A 101 14.27 -25.90 -17.44
C GLN A 101 13.54 -24.92 -16.51
N ILE A 102 14.14 -24.52 -15.38
CA ILE A 102 13.55 -23.49 -14.49
C ILE A 102 13.57 -22.14 -15.19
N ASP A 103 14.73 -21.75 -15.75
CA ASP A 103 14.88 -20.51 -16.52
C ASP A 103 13.93 -20.48 -17.72
N ARG A 104 13.89 -21.59 -18.48
CA ARG A 104 12.96 -21.77 -19.60
C ARG A 104 11.49 -21.68 -19.18
N ALA A 105 11.06 -22.39 -18.14
CA ALA A 105 9.66 -22.41 -17.71
C ALA A 105 9.14 -21.03 -17.32
N ILE A 106 9.98 -20.19 -16.71
CA ILE A 106 9.61 -18.80 -16.40
C ILE A 106 9.65 -17.91 -17.66
N ARG A 107 10.62 -18.09 -18.57
CA ARG A 107 10.67 -17.33 -19.84
C ARG A 107 9.51 -17.68 -20.79
N GLU A 108 8.99 -18.90 -20.72
CA GLU A 108 7.88 -19.39 -21.54
C GLU A 108 6.49 -19.26 -20.88
N CYS A 109 6.39 -18.80 -19.62
CA CYS A 109 5.07 -18.57 -18.98
C CYS A 109 4.50 -17.18 -19.32
N ASP A 110 3.17 -17.08 -19.45
CA ASP A 110 2.47 -15.83 -19.77
C ASP A 110 2.53 -14.75 -18.66
N ASP A 111 2.94 -15.11 -17.43
CA ASP A 111 3.00 -14.20 -16.30
C ASP A 111 4.23 -13.26 -16.37
N ARG A 112 4.03 -12.08 -16.93
CA ARG A 112 5.03 -11.00 -17.03
C ARG A 112 5.52 -10.47 -15.68
N ARG A 113 4.72 -10.56 -14.61
CA ARG A 113 5.12 -10.14 -13.26
C ARG A 113 6.13 -11.15 -12.70
N LEU A 114 5.80 -12.44 -12.78
CA LEU A 114 6.69 -13.53 -12.41
C LEU A 114 8.01 -13.51 -13.20
N GLN A 115 7.95 -13.26 -14.52
CA GLN A 115 9.15 -13.03 -15.33
C GLN A 115 10.01 -11.86 -14.80
N THR A 116 9.39 -10.75 -14.41
CA THR A 116 10.10 -9.56 -13.90
C THR A 116 10.78 -9.87 -12.56
N LYS A 117 10.04 -10.46 -11.61
CA LYS A 117 10.53 -10.92 -10.30
C LYS A 117 11.72 -11.89 -10.44
N TYR A 118 11.62 -12.83 -11.36
CA TYR A 118 12.67 -13.81 -11.66
C TYR A 118 13.93 -13.17 -12.24
N ASN A 119 13.81 -12.26 -13.21
CA ASN A 119 14.97 -11.56 -13.78
C ASN A 119 15.66 -10.65 -12.73
N ASN A 120 14.89 -10.01 -11.84
CA ASN A 120 15.42 -9.22 -10.73
C ASN A 120 16.19 -10.11 -9.73
N ALA A 121 15.59 -11.21 -9.28
CA ALA A 121 16.22 -12.12 -8.31
C ALA A 121 17.49 -12.78 -8.87
N THR A 122 17.46 -13.25 -10.12
CA THR A 122 18.65 -13.82 -10.77
C THR A 122 19.72 -12.77 -11.03
N TYR A 123 19.38 -11.51 -11.29
CA TYR A 123 20.36 -10.41 -11.32
C TYR A 123 21.05 -10.18 -9.97
N VAL A 124 20.30 -10.14 -8.85
CA VAL A 124 20.87 -10.02 -7.50
C VAL A 124 21.84 -11.17 -7.20
N ILE A 125 21.47 -12.40 -7.56
CA ILE A 125 22.31 -13.59 -7.39
C ILE A 125 23.59 -13.50 -8.25
N ARG A 126 23.46 -13.16 -9.54
CA ARG A 126 24.62 -13.01 -10.44
C ARG A 126 25.56 -11.89 -9.99
N ARG A 127 25.02 -10.80 -9.42
CA ARG A 127 25.79 -9.70 -8.80
C ARG A 127 26.54 -10.16 -7.54
N ALA A 128 25.90 -10.93 -6.66
CA ALA A 128 26.54 -11.48 -5.47
C ALA A 128 27.70 -12.43 -5.84
N LEU A 129 27.47 -13.33 -6.81
CA LEU A 129 28.49 -14.25 -7.35
C LEU A 129 29.62 -13.54 -8.14
N ALA A 130 29.46 -12.26 -8.47
CA ALA A 130 30.52 -11.42 -9.05
C ALA A 130 31.31 -10.62 -7.99
N LEU A 131 30.84 -10.58 -6.75
CA LEU A 131 31.46 -9.88 -5.61
C LEU A 131 32.15 -10.84 -4.63
N TYR A 132 31.71 -12.10 -4.60
CA TYR A 132 32.18 -13.15 -3.69
C TYR A 132 32.37 -14.45 -4.47
N SER A 133 33.46 -15.16 -4.19
CA SER A 133 33.71 -16.50 -4.75
C SER A 133 32.74 -17.54 -4.16
N ILE A 134 32.68 -18.72 -4.78
CA ILE A 134 31.78 -19.82 -4.36
C ILE A 134 32.07 -20.31 -2.92
N GLU A 135 33.32 -20.17 -2.45
CA GLU A 135 33.71 -20.53 -1.09
C GLU A 135 33.35 -19.44 -0.05
N GLU A 136 33.18 -18.20 -0.49
CA GLU A 136 32.81 -17.04 0.33
C GLU A 136 31.28 -16.84 0.44
N VAL A 137 30.48 -17.61 -0.31
CA VAL A 137 29.01 -17.58 -0.25
C VAL A 137 28.42 -18.81 0.43
N ALA A 138 27.35 -18.60 1.18
CA ALA A 138 26.50 -19.67 1.69
C ALA A 138 25.02 -19.36 1.49
N PHE A 139 24.15 -20.35 1.66
CA PHE A 139 22.71 -20.27 1.49
C PHE A 139 22.00 -20.80 2.75
N SER A 140 21.15 -19.98 3.37
CA SER A 140 20.36 -20.40 4.53
C SER A 140 19.06 -21.08 4.08
N PHE A 141 18.98 -22.40 4.26
CA PHE A 141 17.81 -23.22 3.90
C PHE A 141 17.04 -23.66 5.15
N ASN A 142 15.71 -23.75 5.07
CA ASN A 142 14.87 -24.19 6.19
C ASN A 142 13.67 -25.05 5.77
N GLY A 143 13.63 -25.52 4.51
CA GLY A 143 12.53 -26.30 3.95
C GLY A 143 11.23 -25.52 3.69
N GLY A 144 11.10 -24.30 4.22
CA GLY A 144 9.97 -23.41 3.98
C GLY A 144 9.94 -22.87 2.56
N LYS A 145 8.73 -22.64 2.02
CA LYS A 145 8.44 -22.24 0.63
C LYS A 145 9.39 -21.16 0.09
N ASP A 146 9.68 -20.14 0.90
CA ASP A 146 10.48 -18.97 0.54
C ASP A 146 11.96 -19.33 0.34
N SER A 147 12.49 -20.24 1.17
CA SER A 147 13.84 -20.79 1.01
C SER A 147 13.92 -21.79 -0.16
N THR A 148 12.85 -22.54 -0.43
CA THR A 148 12.76 -23.44 -1.59
C THR A 148 12.78 -22.66 -2.90
N VAL A 149 12.00 -21.58 -3.03
CA VAL A 149 12.08 -20.64 -4.16
C VAL A 149 13.51 -20.13 -4.34
N LEU A 150 14.16 -19.70 -3.26
CA LEU A 150 15.54 -19.22 -3.32
C LEU A 150 16.54 -20.32 -3.76
N LEU A 151 16.39 -21.58 -3.36
CA LEU A 151 17.23 -22.68 -3.85
C LEU A 151 17.16 -22.81 -5.38
N HIS A 152 15.94 -22.79 -5.94
CA HIS A 152 15.74 -22.86 -7.40
C HIS A 152 16.32 -21.63 -8.13
N LEU A 153 16.12 -20.43 -7.58
CA LEU A 153 16.71 -19.19 -8.09
C LEU A 153 18.24 -19.18 -8.01
N LEU A 154 18.83 -19.74 -6.94
CA LEU A 154 20.29 -19.85 -6.79
C LEU A 154 20.91 -20.79 -7.80
N ARG A 155 20.27 -21.94 -8.06
CA ARG A 155 20.68 -22.83 -9.16
C ARG A 155 20.66 -22.06 -10.49
N ALA A 156 19.54 -21.42 -10.82
CA ALA A 156 19.38 -20.69 -12.08
C ALA A 156 20.36 -19.51 -12.23
N GLY A 157 20.50 -18.67 -11.20
CA GLY A 157 21.44 -17.55 -11.18
C GLY A 157 22.90 -17.99 -11.27
N TYR A 158 23.28 -19.13 -10.69
CA TYR A 158 24.61 -19.73 -10.83
C TYR A 158 24.87 -20.23 -12.26
N PHE A 159 23.89 -20.90 -12.89
CA PHE A 159 23.98 -21.34 -14.28
C PHE A 159 24.16 -20.14 -15.24
N LEU A 160 23.30 -19.12 -15.12
CA LEU A 160 23.38 -17.87 -15.90
C LEU A 160 24.63 -17.01 -15.58
N HIS A 161 25.28 -17.24 -14.44
CA HIS A 161 26.59 -16.66 -14.13
C HIS A 161 27.70 -17.40 -14.87
N LYS A 162 27.66 -18.74 -14.91
CA LYS A 162 28.66 -19.59 -15.59
C LYS A 162 28.63 -19.48 -17.11
N GLU A 163 27.45 -19.46 -17.74
CA GLU A 163 27.35 -19.26 -19.20
C GLU A 163 28.01 -17.95 -19.65
N GLY A 164 27.83 -16.88 -18.87
CA GLY A 164 28.45 -15.57 -19.10
C GLY A 164 29.98 -15.52 -18.95
N GLN A 165 30.63 -16.61 -18.51
CA GLN A 165 32.08 -16.71 -18.37
C GLN A 165 32.76 -17.68 -19.37
N ASN A 166 32.07 -18.10 -20.45
CA ASN A 166 32.65 -18.89 -21.55
C ASN A 166 33.41 -20.18 -21.11
N SER A 167 33.03 -20.79 -19.99
CA SER A 167 33.64 -22.03 -19.49
C SER A 167 32.92 -23.26 -20.06
N ALA A 168 33.61 -24.03 -20.91
CA ALA A 168 33.01 -25.06 -21.73
C ALA A 168 32.57 -26.33 -20.99
N ASN A 169 31.43 -26.89 -21.41
CA ASN A 169 31.00 -28.30 -21.33
C ASN A 169 31.34 -29.06 -20.03
N GLY A 170 31.06 -28.46 -18.86
CA GLY A 170 30.98 -29.15 -17.58
C GLY A 170 29.53 -29.44 -17.21
N ASP A 171 29.16 -30.72 -17.16
CA ASP A 171 27.80 -31.18 -16.80
C ASP A 171 27.51 -30.84 -15.32
N ILE A 172 26.74 -29.79 -15.05
CA ILE A 172 26.55 -29.22 -13.70
C ILE A 172 25.56 -30.07 -12.89
N LYS A 173 26.06 -31.20 -12.38
CA LYS A 173 25.30 -32.13 -11.53
C LYS A 173 25.15 -31.64 -10.09
N ASP A 174 26.19 -31.05 -9.52
CA ASP A 174 26.22 -30.65 -8.11
C ASP A 174 25.89 -29.16 -7.91
N PHE A 175 25.23 -28.84 -6.79
CA PHE A 175 25.00 -27.47 -6.33
C PHE A 175 26.13 -27.06 -5.38
N PRO A 176 27.04 -26.14 -5.78
CA PRO A 176 28.31 -25.95 -5.07
C PRO A 176 28.24 -24.90 -3.97
N ILE A 177 27.09 -24.23 -3.78
CA ILE A 177 26.91 -23.23 -2.73
C ILE A 177 26.62 -23.96 -1.42
N ARG A 178 27.51 -23.76 -0.43
CA ARG A 178 27.38 -24.27 0.93
C ARG A 178 26.01 -23.91 1.50
N THR A 179 25.26 -24.92 1.92
CA THR A 179 23.92 -24.74 2.48
C THR A 179 24.00 -24.84 4.01
N ILE A 180 23.38 -23.91 4.71
CA ILE A 180 23.35 -23.85 6.17
C ILE A 180 21.92 -24.19 6.61
N TYR A 181 21.79 -25.13 7.55
CA TYR A 181 20.51 -25.48 8.16
C TYR A 181 20.61 -25.40 9.69
N PHE A 182 19.75 -24.60 10.31
CA PHE A 182 19.61 -24.53 11.76
C PHE A 182 18.54 -25.53 12.22
N GLU A 183 18.97 -26.66 12.80
CA GLU A 183 18.06 -27.69 13.26
C GLU A 183 17.39 -27.25 14.58
N SER A 184 16.05 -27.22 14.58
CA SER A 184 15.25 -26.87 15.75
C SER A 184 14.46 -28.09 16.24
N PRO A 185 14.53 -28.43 17.54
CA PRO A 185 13.70 -29.51 18.12
C PRO A 185 12.21 -29.14 18.18
N CYS A 186 11.85 -27.89 17.89
CA CYS A 186 10.48 -27.40 17.85
C CYS A 186 9.94 -27.28 16.41
N ALA A 187 10.69 -27.68 15.39
CA ALA A 187 10.24 -27.72 14.00
C ALA A 187 9.33 -28.92 13.73
N PHE A 188 8.53 -28.83 12.66
CA PHE A 188 7.64 -29.91 12.25
C PHE A 188 8.44 -31.09 11.65
N PRO A 189 8.11 -32.36 11.95
CA PRO A 189 8.76 -33.52 11.33
C PRO A 189 8.77 -33.47 9.80
N GLU A 190 7.71 -32.93 9.19
CA GLU A 190 7.55 -32.80 7.73
C GLU A 190 8.48 -31.74 7.12
N ILE A 191 8.80 -30.65 7.84
CA ILE A 191 9.76 -29.64 7.35
C ILE A 191 11.20 -30.16 7.47
N ASN A 192 11.47 -30.95 8.52
CA ASN A 192 12.76 -31.59 8.74
C ASN A 192 13.00 -32.69 7.70
N SER A 193 12.03 -33.57 7.45
CA SER A 193 12.10 -34.59 6.39
C SER A 193 12.37 -33.92 5.05
N PHE A 194 11.50 -32.99 4.63
CA PHE A 194 11.66 -32.28 3.36
C PHE A 194 13.06 -31.63 3.23
N THR A 195 13.57 -30.99 4.29
CA THR A 195 14.92 -30.41 4.29
C THR A 195 16.02 -31.47 4.05
N TYR A 196 15.95 -32.62 4.73
CA TYR A 196 16.91 -33.72 4.54
C TYR A 196 16.73 -34.47 3.22
N ASP A 197 15.50 -34.61 2.73
CA ASP A 197 15.16 -35.24 1.45
C ASP A 197 15.75 -34.43 0.28
N MET A 198 15.61 -33.10 0.30
CA MET A 198 16.25 -32.20 -0.67
C MET A 198 17.79 -32.25 -0.60
N ALA A 199 18.35 -32.42 0.60
CA ALA A 199 19.79 -32.50 0.83
C ALA A 199 20.42 -33.82 0.34
N SER A 200 19.66 -34.91 0.43
CA SER A 200 20.13 -36.26 0.18
C SER A 200 20.78 -36.45 -1.19
N THR A 201 21.76 -37.34 -1.27
CA THR A 201 22.39 -37.82 -2.52
C THR A 201 22.00 -39.25 -2.87
N ALA A 202 21.15 -39.89 -2.06
CA ALA A 202 20.75 -41.27 -2.20
C ALA A 202 19.45 -41.36 -3.02
N THR A 203 19.55 -41.84 -4.26
CA THR A 203 18.40 -42.12 -5.13
C THR A 203 17.68 -43.40 -4.69
N ASN A 204 16.92 -43.32 -3.59
CA ASN A 204 15.91 -44.33 -3.25
C ASN A 204 14.68 -44.17 -4.15
N ASP A 205 13.92 -45.26 -4.33
CA ASP A 205 12.92 -45.42 -5.39
C ASP A 205 11.91 -44.27 -5.55
N PHE A 206 11.77 -43.83 -6.81
CA PHE A 206 10.62 -43.08 -7.37
C PHE A 206 10.22 -41.73 -6.71
N CYS A 207 10.27 -40.67 -7.52
CA CYS A 207 9.58 -39.38 -7.35
C CYS A 207 10.26 -38.27 -6.52
N LEU A 208 11.40 -38.49 -5.85
CA LEU A 208 12.18 -37.40 -5.25
C LEU A 208 13.49 -37.15 -6.00
N SER A 209 13.58 -35.98 -6.67
CA SER A 209 14.81 -35.47 -7.27
C SER A 209 15.73 -34.91 -6.18
N SER A 210 16.75 -35.67 -5.79
CA SER A 210 17.85 -35.23 -4.93
C SER A 210 18.55 -33.98 -5.48
N TYR A 211 18.67 -32.90 -4.70
CA TYR A 211 19.31 -31.66 -5.16
C TYR A 211 20.83 -31.61 -4.92
N GLY A 212 21.38 -32.54 -4.11
CA GLY A 212 22.81 -32.67 -3.85
C GLY A 212 23.38 -31.50 -3.04
N LEU A 213 22.70 -31.11 -1.96
CA LEU A 213 23.07 -29.94 -1.17
C LEU A 213 24.16 -30.30 -0.14
N GLN A 214 25.29 -29.58 -0.16
CA GLN A 214 26.25 -29.63 0.94
C GLN A 214 25.66 -28.88 2.16
N ILE A 215 24.94 -29.59 3.04
CA ILE A 215 24.36 -29.02 4.25
C ILE A 215 25.32 -29.11 5.45
N ASP A 216 25.64 -27.96 6.03
CA ASP A 216 26.15 -27.85 7.40
C ASP A 216 24.96 -27.71 8.38
N THR A 217 24.70 -28.73 9.19
CA THR A 217 23.65 -28.70 10.23
C THR A 217 24.15 -28.09 11.52
N ILE A 218 23.58 -26.95 11.91
CA ILE A 218 23.90 -26.22 13.14
C ILE A 218 22.84 -26.52 14.21
N ARG A 219 23.31 -26.85 15.43
CA ARG A 219 22.49 -27.19 16.61
C ARG A 219 22.65 -26.20 17.78
N LEU A 220 23.39 -25.12 17.56
CA LEU A 220 23.50 -23.98 18.48
C LEU A 220 22.38 -22.97 18.18
N ASP A 221 22.24 -21.95 19.03
CA ASP A 221 21.41 -20.79 18.68
C ASP A 221 21.95 -20.07 17.43
N PHE A 222 21.10 -19.26 16.79
CA PHE A 222 21.44 -18.55 15.55
C PHE A 222 22.70 -17.69 15.64
N LYS A 223 22.99 -17.07 16.79
CA LYS A 223 24.15 -16.20 16.93
C LYS A 223 25.42 -17.04 17.14
N SER A 224 25.46 -17.87 18.17
CA SER A 224 26.65 -18.69 18.48
C SER A 224 26.98 -19.66 17.33
N GLY A 225 25.96 -20.15 16.64
CA GLY A 225 26.10 -20.98 15.45
C GLY A 225 26.73 -20.25 14.26
N LEU A 226 26.31 -19.01 13.97
CA LEU A 226 26.97 -18.18 12.95
C LEU A 226 28.37 -17.76 13.38
N GLU A 227 28.60 -17.42 14.65
CA GLU A 227 29.94 -17.06 15.15
C GLU A 227 30.93 -18.22 14.98
N ALA A 228 30.51 -19.45 15.28
CA ALA A 228 31.33 -20.64 15.04
C ALA A 228 31.57 -20.89 13.53
N LEU A 229 30.51 -20.86 12.71
CA LEU A 229 30.61 -21.13 11.27
C LEU A 229 31.50 -20.10 10.54
N LEU A 230 31.33 -18.82 10.85
CA LEU A 230 32.09 -17.72 10.22
C LEU A 230 33.53 -17.60 10.75
N THR A 231 33.88 -18.35 11.81
CA THR A 231 35.26 -18.52 12.28
C THR A 231 35.96 -19.70 11.58
N ASP A 232 35.22 -20.77 11.28
CA ASP A 232 35.74 -22.01 10.66
C ASP A 232 35.72 -21.98 9.12
N LYS A 233 34.83 -21.20 8.50
CA LYS A 233 34.66 -21.08 7.04
C LYS A 233 34.87 -19.64 6.56
N PRO A 234 35.45 -19.41 5.36
CA PRO A 234 35.71 -18.08 4.80
C PRO A 234 34.45 -17.38 4.26
N ILE A 235 33.28 -17.65 4.82
CA ILE A 235 31.99 -17.13 4.35
C ILE A 235 31.91 -15.63 4.66
N ARG A 236 31.58 -14.83 3.64
CA ARG A 236 31.44 -13.37 3.71
C ARG A 236 30.04 -12.90 3.32
N ALA A 237 29.29 -13.71 2.58
CA ALA A 237 27.91 -13.43 2.20
C ALA A 237 27.01 -14.67 2.41
N ILE A 238 25.77 -14.43 2.87
CA ILE A 238 24.77 -15.47 3.06
C ILE A 238 23.48 -15.07 2.34
N PHE A 239 23.04 -15.91 1.41
CA PHE A 239 21.74 -15.80 0.74
C PHE A 239 20.62 -16.22 1.69
N LEU A 240 19.62 -15.36 1.89
CA LEU A 240 18.49 -15.58 2.79
C LEU A 240 17.16 -15.57 2.04
N GLY A 241 16.32 -16.59 2.28
CA GLY A 241 14.97 -16.71 1.73
C GLY A 241 13.96 -15.85 2.50
N VAL A 242 14.23 -14.55 2.59
CA VAL A 242 13.46 -13.57 3.36
C VAL A 242 12.70 -12.66 2.40
N ARG A 243 11.38 -12.55 2.60
CA ARG A 243 10.54 -11.51 1.97
C ARG A 243 10.34 -10.38 2.95
N ILE A 244 10.05 -9.19 2.46
CA ILE A 244 10.17 -7.99 3.30
C ILE A 244 8.99 -7.75 4.27
N GLY A 245 7.87 -8.45 4.08
CA GLY A 245 6.81 -8.63 5.09
C GLY A 245 7.15 -9.63 6.21
N ASP A 246 8.34 -10.25 6.19
CA ASP A 246 8.83 -11.04 7.33
C ASP A 246 9.31 -10.11 8.46
N PRO A 247 8.99 -10.38 9.74
CA PRO A 247 9.38 -9.52 10.87
C PRO A 247 10.89 -9.28 11.05
N THR A 248 11.73 -10.07 10.39
CA THR A 248 13.20 -9.94 10.38
C THR A 248 13.73 -8.99 9.30
N ALA A 249 12.89 -8.56 8.35
CA ALA A 249 13.29 -7.85 7.14
C ALA A 249 13.18 -6.31 7.23
N VAL A 250 12.63 -5.78 8.33
CA VAL A 250 12.48 -4.33 8.56
C VAL A 250 13.83 -3.62 8.41
N GLY A 251 13.90 -2.66 7.49
CA GLY A 251 15.11 -1.90 7.19
C GLY A 251 16.22 -2.66 6.44
N GLN A 252 15.92 -3.84 5.86
CA GLN A 252 16.86 -4.53 4.96
C GLN A 252 16.68 -4.12 3.49
N GLU A 253 17.77 -4.20 2.74
CA GLU A 253 17.85 -4.09 1.29
C GLU A 253 18.25 -5.44 0.66
N GLN A 254 18.34 -5.51 -0.67
CA GLN A 254 18.82 -6.70 -1.40
C GLN A 254 20.24 -7.14 -0.99
N PHE A 255 21.05 -6.19 -0.53
CA PHE A 255 22.36 -6.42 0.09
C PHE A 255 22.38 -5.63 1.40
N SER A 256 22.61 -6.28 2.54
CA SER A 256 22.66 -5.60 3.84
C SER A 256 23.70 -6.20 4.77
N PRO A 257 24.60 -5.41 5.39
CA PRO A 257 25.49 -5.94 6.43
C PRO A 257 24.66 -6.54 7.58
N SER A 258 25.21 -7.49 8.31
CA SER A 258 24.59 -8.04 9.52
C SER A 258 24.36 -6.97 10.58
N SER A 259 23.35 -7.17 11.43
CA SER A 259 22.94 -6.17 12.42
C SER A 259 24.00 -6.01 13.53
N PRO A 260 24.15 -4.81 14.15
CA PRO A 260 25.10 -4.61 15.24
C PRO A 260 24.96 -5.66 16.35
N GLY A 261 26.09 -6.21 16.80
CA GLY A 261 26.13 -7.28 17.81
C GLY A 261 25.94 -8.71 17.27
N TRP A 262 25.75 -8.90 15.97
CA TRP A 262 25.92 -10.18 15.26
C TRP A 262 27.32 -10.28 14.65
N PRO A 263 27.81 -11.48 14.31
CA PRO A 263 29.06 -11.63 13.54
C PRO A 263 28.95 -10.93 12.17
N PRO A 264 30.08 -10.43 11.61
CA PRO A 264 30.07 -9.65 10.38
C PRO A 264 29.91 -10.51 9.12
N PHE A 265 28.80 -10.36 8.41
CA PHE A 265 28.59 -10.93 7.07
C PHE A 265 27.61 -10.07 6.25
N MET A 266 27.60 -10.26 4.92
CA MET A 266 26.63 -9.65 4.02
C MET A 266 25.38 -10.53 3.89
N ARG A 267 24.22 -10.03 4.30
CA ARG A 267 22.92 -10.62 3.95
C ARG A 267 22.63 -10.30 2.49
N VAL A 268 22.28 -11.32 1.71
CA VAL A 268 21.82 -11.16 0.32
C VAL A 268 20.40 -11.68 0.24
N ASN A 269 19.47 -10.84 -0.20
CA ASN A 269 18.03 -11.09 -0.16
C ASN A 269 17.42 -11.01 -1.59
N PRO A 270 17.57 -12.05 -2.45
CA PRO A 270 17.15 -11.96 -3.86
C PRO A 270 15.64 -11.93 -4.09
N ILE A 271 14.85 -12.35 -3.12
CA ILE A 271 13.37 -12.39 -3.18
C ILE A 271 12.71 -11.35 -2.27
N LEU A 272 13.47 -10.34 -1.84
CA LEU A 272 13.02 -9.40 -0.81
C LEU A 272 11.70 -8.71 -1.16
N ASP A 273 11.53 -8.33 -2.42
CA ASP A 273 10.37 -7.62 -2.97
C ASP A 273 9.22 -8.54 -3.44
N TRP A 274 9.34 -9.86 -3.27
CA TRP A 274 8.33 -10.82 -3.72
C TRP A 274 7.13 -10.87 -2.77
N SER A 275 5.94 -11.09 -3.32
CA SER A 275 4.71 -11.31 -2.56
C SER A 275 4.53 -12.78 -2.15
N TYR A 276 3.41 -13.06 -1.45
CA TYR A 276 2.95 -14.43 -1.19
C TYR A 276 2.58 -15.19 -2.49
N ARG A 277 1.95 -14.49 -3.44
CA ARG A 277 1.58 -15.03 -4.76
C ARG A 277 2.79 -15.25 -5.63
N ASP A 278 3.76 -14.34 -5.67
CA ASP A 278 4.98 -14.48 -6.49
C ASP A 278 5.72 -15.78 -6.14
N VAL A 279 5.79 -16.11 -4.84
CA VAL A 279 6.33 -17.39 -4.33
C VAL A 279 5.55 -18.59 -4.85
N TRP A 280 4.22 -18.59 -4.75
CA TRP A 280 3.40 -19.73 -5.20
C TRP A 280 3.33 -19.84 -6.73
N ALA A 281 3.26 -18.72 -7.44
CA ALA A 281 3.28 -18.67 -8.90
C ALA A 281 4.60 -19.24 -9.44
N PHE A 282 5.74 -18.93 -8.80
CA PHE A 282 7.02 -19.56 -9.12
C PHE A 282 6.99 -21.07 -8.84
N LEU A 283 6.62 -21.50 -7.62
CA LEU A 283 6.63 -22.92 -7.24
C LEU A 283 5.73 -23.77 -8.15
N LEU A 284 4.54 -23.27 -8.50
CA LEU A 284 3.59 -23.96 -9.36
C LEU A 284 4.02 -23.94 -10.84
N THR A 285 4.52 -22.81 -11.36
CA THR A 285 5.02 -22.71 -12.75
C THR A 285 6.23 -23.63 -12.97
N CYS A 286 7.17 -23.62 -12.02
CA CYS A 286 8.34 -24.48 -12.04
C CYS A 286 8.06 -25.92 -11.57
N LYS A 287 6.82 -26.26 -11.15
CA LYS A 287 6.43 -27.56 -10.57
C LYS A 287 7.41 -28.05 -9.49
N ALA A 288 7.88 -27.11 -8.67
CA ALA A 288 8.85 -27.34 -7.63
C ALA A 288 8.24 -28.08 -6.44
N ASN A 289 8.97 -29.07 -5.92
CA ASN A 289 8.56 -29.78 -4.70
C ASN A 289 8.60 -28.83 -3.49
N TYR A 290 7.59 -28.88 -2.64
CA TYR A 290 7.50 -28.12 -1.38
C TYR A 290 6.99 -29.00 -0.24
N CYS A 291 7.10 -28.55 1.01
CA CYS A 291 6.67 -29.33 2.17
C CYS A 291 5.15 -29.57 2.20
N SER A 292 4.73 -30.82 2.41
CA SER A 292 3.32 -31.27 2.38
C SER A 292 2.39 -30.65 3.45
N LEU A 293 2.93 -29.89 4.41
CA LEU A 293 2.13 -29.06 5.32
C LEU A 293 1.41 -27.93 4.58
N TYR A 294 1.98 -27.42 3.49
CA TYR A 294 1.34 -26.38 2.69
C TYR A 294 0.03 -26.88 2.04
N ASP A 295 -0.04 -28.14 1.62
CA ASP A 295 -1.28 -28.74 1.09
C ASP A 295 -2.36 -28.96 2.17
N GLN A 296 -1.95 -29.00 3.45
CA GLN A 296 -2.82 -29.12 4.62
C GLN A 296 -3.31 -27.76 5.16
N GLY A 297 -3.09 -26.67 4.40
CA GLY A 297 -3.57 -25.33 4.75
C GLY A 297 -2.69 -24.54 5.72
N TYR A 298 -1.49 -25.03 6.06
CA TYR A 298 -0.50 -24.20 6.75
C TYR A 298 0.07 -23.17 5.78
N THR A 299 -0.19 -21.88 6.00
CA THR A 299 0.27 -20.81 5.08
C THR A 299 1.65 -20.25 5.45
N SER A 300 2.04 -20.36 6.73
CA SER A 300 3.34 -19.96 7.27
C SER A 300 3.78 -21.00 8.30
N ILE A 301 4.96 -21.61 8.15
CA ILE A 301 5.47 -22.70 9.02
C ILE A 301 6.46 -22.13 10.04
N GLY A 302 6.43 -22.61 11.29
CA GLY A 302 7.37 -22.23 12.35
C GLY A 302 7.47 -23.32 13.39
N SER A 303 7.17 -23.03 14.67
CA SER A 303 7.21 -24.07 15.69
C SER A 303 5.90 -24.85 15.77
N ILE A 304 5.99 -26.11 16.20
CA ILE A 304 4.84 -26.97 16.51
C ILE A 304 3.93 -26.43 17.63
N TYR A 305 4.35 -25.36 18.33
CA TYR A 305 3.61 -24.75 19.44
C TYR A 305 2.88 -23.44 19.07
N ASP A 306 3.29 -22.77 17.98
CA ASP A 306 2.78 -21.46 17.58
C ASP A 306 2.22 -21.41 16.15
N THR A 307 2.10 -22.57 15.50
CA THR A 307 1.60 -22.70 14.12
C THR A 307 0.36 -23.59 14.06
N VAL A 308 -0.69 -23.11 13.39
CA VAL A 308 -1.91 -23.87 13.05
C VAL A 308 -2.28 -23.64 11.57
N PRO A 309 -3.11 -24.50 10.94
CA PRO A 309 -3.64 -24.24 9.61
C PRO A 309 -4.43 -22.93 9.55
N ASN A 310 -4.43 -22.28 8.39
CA ASN A 310 -5.11 -21.00 8.21
C ASN A 310 -6.64 -21.21 8.14
N SER A 311 -7.38 -20.57 9.05
CA SER A 311 -8.84 -20.72 9.16
C SER A 311 -9.59 -20.32 7.89
N LEU A 312 -9.04 -19.40 7.09
CA LEU A 312 -9.61 -18.94 5.82
C LEU A 312 -9.57 -20.01 4.72
N LEU A 313 -8.73 -21.05 4.89
CA LEU A 313 -8.64 -22.20 4.00
C LEU A 313 -9.58 -23.34 4.40
N SER A 314 -10.30 -23.22 5.52
CA SER A 314 -11.22 -24.24 6.02
C SER A 314 -12.33 -24.58 5.00
N ILE A 315 -12.62 -25.87 4.85
CA ILE A 315 -13.68 -26.35 3.95
C ILE A 315 -14.98 -26.49 4.74
N SER A 316 -15.90 -25.54 4.53
CA SER A 316 -17.25 -25.59 5.09
C SER A 316 -17.96 -26.90 4.71
N ASN A 317 -18.32 -27.68 5.73
CA ASN A 317 -18.89 -29.05 5.77
C ASN A 317 -17.98 -30.16 6.31
N SER A 318 -16.71 -29.90 6.67
CA SER A 318 -15.94 -30.85 7.47
C SER A 318 -14.92 -30.16 8.38
N SER A 319 -15.03 -30.39 9.70
CA SER A 319 -13.96 -30.05 10.63
C SER A 319 -12.65 -30.75 10.23
N ASN A 320 -11.54 -30.03 10.34
CA ASN A 320 -10.18 -30.49 10.07
C ASN A 320 -9.87 -30.84 8.59
N LYS A 321 -10.57 -30.22 7.61
CA LYS A 321 -10.07 -30.17 6.22
C LYS A 321 -9.87 -28.74 5.76
N PHE A 322 -8.72 -28.50 5.14
CA PHE A 322 -8.31 -27.22 4.60
C PHE A 322 -7.97 -27.36 3.12
N LYS A 323 -8.04 -26.24 2.40
CA LYS A 323 -7.47 -26.08 1.06
C LYS A 323 -5.94 -25.91 1.15
N PRO A 324 -5.17 -26.26 0.11
CA PRO A 324 -3.75 -25.92 0.00
C PRO A 324 -3.46 -24.42 0.14
N ALA A 325 -2.27 -24.10 0.65
CA ALA A 325 -1.81 -22.75 0.97
C ALA A 325 -1.86 -21.78 -0.23
N TYR A 326 -1.57 -22.26 -1.44
CA TYR A 326 -1.65 -21.46 -2.68
C TYR A 326 -3.08 -21.05 -3.07
N LEU A 327 -4.12 -21.47 -2.34
CA LEU A 327 -5.51 -21.01 -2.49
C LEU A 327 -5.91 -19.95 -1.45
N LEU A 328 -4.96 -19.39 -0.69
CA LEU A 328 -5.19 -18.20 0.13
C LEU A 328 -5.26 -16.97 -0.78
N VAL A 329 -6.42 -16.30 -0.79
CA VAL A 329 -6.68 -15.13 -1.65
C VAL A 329 -5.89 -13.90 -1.15
N ASP A 330 -5.97 -13.59 0.14
CA ASP A 330 -5.26 -12.47 0.74
C ASP A 330 -3.92 -12.92 1.34
N GLY A 331 -2.82 -12.57 0.65
CA GLY A 331 -1.45 -12.84 1.11
C GLY A 331 -1.05 -12.14 2.40
N ARG A 332 -1.68 -11.01 2.77
CA ARG A 332 -1.46 -10.30 4.06
C ARG A 332 -1.81 -11.21 5.24
N LEU A 333 -2.77 -12.12 5.02
CA LEU A 333 -3.27 -13.07 6.02
C LEU A 333 -2.46 -14.39 6.06
N GLU A 334 -1.30 -14.47 5.38
CA GLU A 334 -0.35 -15.60 5.45
C GLU A 334 -0.06 -16.01 6.91
N ARG A 335 0.10 -15.04 7.80
CA ARG A 335 0.48 -15.23 9.20
C ARG A 335 -0.73 -15.31 10.15
N ALA A 336 -1.97 -15.40 9.64
CA ALA A 336 -3.17 -15.59 10.47
C ALA A 336 -3.19 -16.93 11.22
N GLY A 337 -2.54 -17.98 10.69
CA GLY A 337 -2.33 -19.28 11.35
C GLY A 337 -1.27 -19.26 12.47
N ARG A 338 -1.01 -18.10 13.10
CA ARG A 338 -0.02 -17.95 14.19
C ARG A 338 -0.70 -17.69 15.52
N ALA A 339 -0.33 -18.45 16.54
CA ALA A 339 -0.73 -18.15 17.90
C ALA A 339 -0.07 -16.84 18.36
N LYS A 340 -0.88 -15.83 18.73
CA LYS A 340 -0.36 -14.64 19.41
C LYS A 340 0.25 -15.09 20.74
N ARG A 341 1.56 -14.92 20.93
CA ARG A 341 2.19 -15.10 22.25
C ARG A 341 1.47 -14.20 23.25
N PRO A 342 1.02 -14.69 24.42
CA PRO A 342 0.64 -13.80 25.51
C PRO A 342 1.86 -12.97 25.88
N SER A 343 1.71 -11.64 25.87
CA SER A 343 2.81 -10.73 26.21
C SER A 343 3.22 -10.91 27.66
N SER A 344 4.50 -11.19 27.91
CA SER A 344 5.04 -11.48 29.23
C SER A 344 5.24 -10.20 30.05
N SER A 345 4.15 -9.56 30.47
CA SER A 345 4.11 -8.37 31.33
C SER A 345 4.41 -8.70 32.81
N GLY A 346 5.52 -9.40 33.06
CA GLY A 346 6.03 -9.70 34.41
C GLY A 346 7.01 -8.64 34.89
N GLY A 347 6.55 -7.65 35.66
CA GLY A 347 7.35 -6.45 35.95
C GLY A 347 6.98 -5.64 37.19
N GLY A 348 6.59 -6.28 38.30
CA GLY A 348 6.58 -5.64 39.63
C GLY A 348 5.38 -4.73 39.96
N GLN A 349 4.37 -5.29 40.64
CA GLN A 349 3.32 -4.52 41.31
C GLN A 349 3.37 -4.79 42.82
N LEU A 350 3.60 -3.75 43.63
CA LEU A 350 3.39 -3.73 45.09
C LEU A 350 2.90 -2.33 45.50
N PRO A 351 2.17 -2.17 46.62
CA PRO A 351 0.85 -1.55 46.50
C PRO A 351 0.61 -0.30 47.38
N ALA A 352 -0.42 0.46 47.03
CA ALA A 352 -1.05 1.43 47.93
C ALA A 352 -2.58 1.52 47.70
N ASN A 353 -3.34 1.10 48.72
CA ASN A 353 -4.70 1.53 49.07
C ASN A 353 -5.78 1.58 47.97
N SER A 354 -6.30 0.39 47.63
CA SER A 354 -7.67 0.26 47.11
C SER A 354 -8.70 0.42 48.24
N ASN A 355 -9.34 1.59 48.36
CA ASN A 355 -10.68 1.68 48.95
C ASN A 355 -11.68 1.46 47.81
N GLY A 356 -12.16 0.23 47.67
CA GLY A 356 -12.93 -0.18 46.49
C GLY A 356 -14.43 0.06 46.59
N LEU A 357 -15.09 0.00 45.44
CA LEU A 357 -16.43 -0.55 45.33
C LEU A 357 -16.51 -1.42 44.07
N THR A 358 -16.67 -2.72 44.26
CA THR A 358 -17.02 -3.65 43.17
C THR A 358 -18.53 -3.77 43.09
N SER A 359 -19.13 -3.03 42.16
CA SER A 359 -20.51 -3.25 41.71
C SER A 359 -20.53 -3.30 40.19
N VAL A 360 -21.12 -4.35 39.64
CA VAL A 360 -21.40 -4.46 38.20
C VAL A 360 -22.52 -3.49 37.88
N ASP A 361 -22.29 -2.57 36.94
CA ASP A 361 -23.38 -1.92 36.21
C ASP A 361 -22.94 -1.48 34.81
N SER A 362 -23.90 -1.53 33.89
CA SER A 362 -23.73 -1.22 32.46
C SER A 362 -23.87 0.27 32.13
N HIS A 363 -23.67 0.65 30.87
CA HIS A 363 -23.73 2.03 30.34
C HIS A 363 -22.56 2.98 30.68
N LYS A 364 -21.32 2.56 30.41
CA LYS A 364 -20.27 3.53 30.06
C LYS A 364 -20.59 4.15 28.69
N ASN A 365 -21.29 5.29 28.70
CA ASN A 365 -21.65 6.08 27.52
C ASN A 365 -20.43 6.88 27.01
N SER A 366 -19.34 6.18 26.67
CA SER A 366 -18.08 6.79 26.23
C SER A 366 -18.25 7.53 24.90
N MET A 367 -17.85 8.79 24.88
CA MET A 367 -17.82 9.62 23.67
C MET A 367 -16.68 9.15 22.77
N LEU A 368 -17.02 8.58 21.61
CA LEU A 368 -16.04 8.20 20.59
C LEU A 368 -15.45 9.44 19.91
N THR A 369 -14.14 9.37 19.62
CA THR A 369 -13.31 10.48 19.20
C THR A 369 -12.69 10.26 17.83
N ALA A 370 -12.66 11.32 17.03
CA ALA A 370 -12.04 11.32 15.71
C ALA A 370 -11.02 12.46 15.57
N SER A 371 -9.93 12.19 14.85
CA SER A 371 -9.08 13.25 14.28
C SER A 371 -9.19 13.23 12.75
N ILE A 372 -8.99 14.39 12.12
CA ILE A 372 -9.03 14.56 10.68
C ILE A 372 -7.72 15.22 10.21
N ILE A 373 -7.13 14.66 9.16
CA ILE A 373 -5.88 15.12 8.54
C ILE A 373 -6.14 15.38 7.05
N ALA A 374 -5.94 16.61 6.60
CA ALA A 374 -5.86 16.97 5.19
C ALA A 374 -4.39 17.02 4.77
N VAL A 375 -4.03 16.30 3.70
CA VAL A 375 -2.69 16.34 3.11
C VAL A 375 -2.77 17.13 1.82
N GLY A 376 -2.25 18.35 1.84
CA GLY A 376 -2.41 19.30 0.73
C GLY A 376 -1.67 20.61 0.95
N ASP A 377 -0.53 20.77 0.27
CA ASP A 377 0.19 22.05 0.20
C ASP A 377 -0.70 23.16 -0.36
N GLU A 378 -1.54 22.87 -1.35
CA GLU A 378 -2.50 23.79 -1.95
C GLU A 378 -3.56 24.31 -0.96
N ILE A 379 -3.87 23.53 0.08
CA ILE A 379 -4.74 23.95 1.21
C ILE A 379 -3.95 24.84 2.17
N LEU A 380 -2.70 24.47 2.52
CA LEU A 380 -1.82 25.29 3.37
C LEU A 380 -1.43 26.63 2.73
N PHE A 381 -1.32 26.68 1.40
CA PHE A 381 -1.08 27.90 0.63
C PHE A 381 -2.35 28.73 0.42
N GLY A 382 -3.53 28.22 0.79
CA GLY A 382 -4.82 28.89 0.59
C GLY A 382 -5.25 29.01 -0.87
N ILE A 383 -4.70 28.17 -1.76
CA ILE A 383 -5.07 28.10 -3.19
C ILE A 383 -6.42 27.38 -3.34
N VAL A 384 -6.67 26.39 -2.48
CA VAL A 384 -7.93 25.64 -2.40
C VAL A 384 -8.48 25.73 -0.98
N GLU A 385 -9.74 26.14 -0.82
CA GLU A 385 -10.42 26.06 0.47
C GLU A 385 -10.80 24.59 0.77
N ASP A 386 -10.46 24.12 1.97
CA ASP A 386 -10.84 22.79 2.44
C ASP A 386 -12.35 22.69 2.67
N GLN A 387 -13.07 22.17 1.67
CA GLN A 387 -14.49 21.86 1.78
C GLN A 387 -14.74 20.47 2.42
N LEU A 388 -13.72 19.61 2.45
CA LEU A 388 -13.83 18.20 2.83
C LEU A 388 -13.82 18.04 4.36
N GLY A 389 -12.89 18.67 5.05
CA GLY A 389 -12.74 18.61 6.51
C GLY A 389 -13.97 19.14 7.26
N PRO A 390 -14.46 20.35 6.96
CA PRO A 390 -15.70 20.88 7.53
C PRO A 390 -16.92 20.01 7.22
N TYR A 391 -16.97 19.32 6.07
CA TYR A 391 -18.04 18.40 5.72
C TYR A 391 -17.97 17.09 6.51
N LEU A 392 -16.77 16.49 6.61
CA LEU A 392 -16.52 15.28 7.39
C LEU A 392 -16.76 15.51 8.90
N CYS A 393 -16.41 16.69 9.43
CA CYS A 393 -16.81 17.14 10.77
C CYS A 393 -18.33 17.09 11.00
N ARG A 394 -19.14 17.50 10.02
CA ARG A 394 -20.61 17.44 10.11
C ARG A 394 -21.13 16.00 10.06
N LYS A 395 -20.58 15.16 9.17
CA LYS A 395 -20.94 13.73 9.06
C LYS A 395 -20.58 12.96 10.34
N LEU A 396 -19.38 13.13 10.91
CA LEU A 396 -18.97 12.53 12.19
C LEU A 396 -19.86 12.98 13.37
N HIS A 397 -20.13 14.28 13.49
CA HIS A 397 -21.02 14.80 14.53
C HIS A 397 -22.47 14.27 14.38
N SER A 398 -22.91 13.93 13.16
CA SER A 398 -24.26 13.36 12.94
C SER A 398 -24.41 11.93 13.45
N ILE A 399 -23.31 11.17 13.60
CA ILE A 399 -23.30 9.80 14.16
C ILE A 399 -22.87 9.75 15.65
N GLY A 400 -22.88 10.90 16.34
CA GLY A 400 -22.55 10.97 17.77
C GLY A 400 -21.06 10.87 18.12
N TRP A 401 -20.17 11.04 17.13
CA TRP A 401 -18.70 11.11 17.33
C TRP A 401 -18.24 12.56 17.50
N SER A 402 -17.20 12.77 18.31
CA SER A 402 -16.60 14.07 18.58
C SER A 402 -15.27 14.24 17.85
N VAL A 403 -15.12 15.28 17.04
CA VAL A 403 -13.86 15.58 16.36
C VAL A 403 -12.96 16.39 17.30
N ILE A 404 -11.81 15.82 17.71
CA ILE A 404 -10.89 16.47 18.65
C ILE A 404 -9.90 17.42 17.94
N GLN A 405 -9.56 17.12 16.68
CA GLN A 405 -8.68 17.95 15.87
C GLN A 405 -9.00 17.76 14.37
N LEU A 406 -9.14 18.86 13.64
CA LEU A 406 -8.91 18.94 12.20
C LEU A 406 -7.52 19.58 12.00
N SER A 407 -6.74 19.04 11.08
CA SER A 407 -5.36 19.46 10.79
C SER A 407 -5.12 19.43 9.29
N VAL A 408 -4.24 20.31 8.82
CA VAL A 408 -3.75 20.33 7.44
C VAL A 408 -2.24 20.20 7.49
N VAL A 409 -1.66 19.32 6.68
CA VAL A 409 -0.22 19.04 6.65
C VAL A 409 0.34 19.12 5.22
N HIS A 410 1.64 19.37 5.15
CA HIS A 410 2.38 19.49 3.89
C HIS A 410 2.44 18.17 3.12
N ASN A 411 2.63 18.26 1.80
CA ASN A 411 2.84 17.13 0.90
C ASN A 411 4.27 16.53 1.03
N ASN A 412 4.72 16.27 2.26
CA ASN A 412 5.94 15.50 2.54
C ASN A 412 5.69 14.39 3.58
N ILE A 413 6.43 13.28 3.42
CA ILE A 413 6.28 12.04 4.19
C ILE A 413 6.39 12.29 5.70
N ASP A 414 7.28 13.20 6.11
CA ASP A 414 7.60 13.45 7.52
C ASP A 414 6.48 14.20 8.23
N SER A 415 5.90 15.21 7.58
CA SER A 415 4.76 15.98 8.12
C SER A 415 3.52 15.11 8.29
N VAL A 416 3.24 14.23 7.32
CA VAL A 416 2.15 13.24 7.45
C VAL A 416 2.45 12.24 8.56
N ALA A 417 3.69 11.74 8.66
CA ALA A 417 4.06 10.75 9.66
C ALA A 417 3.96 11.28 11.09
N GLU A 418 4.45 12.50 11.35
CA GLU A 418 4.37 13.14 12.68
C GLU A 418 2.93 13.43 13.10
N GLU A 419 2.05 13.79 12.16
CA GLU A 419 0.63 14.00 12.44
C GLU A 419 -0.08 12.66 12.73
N VAL A 420 0.11 11.63 11.90
CA VAL A 420 -0.49 10.30 12.11
C VAL A 420 0.00 9.67 13.43
N GLU A 421 1.29 9.78 13.77
CA GLU A 421 1.84 9.36 15.06
C GLU A 421 1.13 10.06 16.24
N ARG A 422 0.92 11.38 16.11
CA ARG A 422 0.31 12.21 17.14
C ARG A 422 -1.19 11.95 17.33
N GLN A 423 -1.90 11.53 16.28
CA GLN A 423 -3.36 11.31 16.34
C GLN A 423 -3.75 9.85 16.60
N LYS A 424 -3.03 8.85 16.07
CA LYS A 424 -3.36 7.42 16.23
C LYS A 424 -3.44 6.96 17.69
N SER A 425 -2.81 7.70 18.60
CA SER A 425 -2.75 7.46 20.05
C SER A 425 -3.73 8.32 20.88
N LYS A 426 -4.47 9.25 20.24
CA LYS A 426 -5.37 10.22 20.90
C LYS A 426 -6.83 10.09 20.50
N SER A 427 -7.09 9.48 19.34
CA SER A 427 -8.44 9.31 18.78
C SER A 427 -8.75 7.85 18.52
N ASP A 428 -10.02 7.47 18.74
CA ASP A 428 -10.52 6.13 18.43
C ASP A 428 -10.46 5.83 16.92
N MET A 429 -10.56 6.87 16.08
CA MET A 429 -10.34 6.82 14.63
C MET A 429 -9.62 8.07 14.12
N VAL A 430 -8.83 7.93 13.06
CA VAL A 430 -8.22 9.02 12.31
C VAL A 430 -8.70 8.92 10.86
N PHE A 431 -9.18 10.01 10.29
CA PHE A 431 -9.54 10.09 8.87
C PHE A 431 -8.54 10.97 8.15
N ILE A 432 -8.03 10.52 7.00
CA ILE A 432 -7.02 11.23 6.22
C ILE A 432 -7.38 11.27 4.74
N TYR A 433 -7.26 12.44 4.10
CA TYR A 433 -7.56 12.66 2.68
C TYR A 433 -6.54 13.60 2.05
N GLY A 434 -6.49 13.60 0.71
CA GLY A 434 -5.43 14.25 -0.07
C GLY A 434 -4.13 13.45 -0.06
N GLY A 435 -3.21 13.80 -0.97
CA GLY A 435 -1.92 13.11 -1.13
C GLY A 435 -2.02 11.61 -1.44
N VAL A 436 -3.03 11.16 -2.21
CA VAL A 436 -3.25 9.75 -2.60
C VAL A 436 -3.45 9.66 -4.11
N GLY A 437 -2.45 9.12 -4.81
CA GLY A 437 -2.38 9.12 -6.27
C GLY A 437 -0.99 8.70 -6.79
N PRO A 438 -0.70 8.95 -8.09
CA PRO A 438 0.56 8.60 -8.74
C PRO A 438 1.59 9.75 -8.78
N LEU A 439 1.34 10.89 -8.13
CA LEU A 439 2.20 12.06 -8.18
C LEU A 439 3.27 12.01 -7.09
N HIS A 440 4.40 12.69 -7.31
CA HIS A 440 5.47 12.85 -6.31
C HIS A 440 5.01 13.56 -5.01
N SER A 441 3.85 14.22 -5.03
CA SER A 441 3.18 14.84 -3.89
C SER A 441 2.27 13.88 -3.11
N ASP A 442 1.97 12.69 -3.64
CA ASP A 442 1.03 11.73 -3.07
C ASP A 442 1.65 10.88 -1.96
N VAL A 443 2.10 11.57 -0.92
CA VAL A 443 2.89 11.03 0.18
C VAL A 443 2.08 10.34 1.29
N THR A 444 0.74 10.35 1.25
CA THR A 444 -0.11 9.97 2.38
C THR A 444 0.13 8.54 2.86
N LEU A 445 0.17 7.58 1.93
CA LEU A 445 0.44 6.18 2.25
C LEU A 445 1.86 5.99 2.83
N ALA A 446 2.86 6.69 2.28
CA ALA A 446 4.24 6.64 2.76
C ALA A 446 4.39 7.23 4.18
N GLY A 447 3.71 8.33 4.47
CA GLY A 447 3.66 8.94 5.81
C GLY A 447 2.99 8.04 6.84
N ILE A 448 1.88 7.39 6.47
CA ILE A 448 1.22 6.38 7.30
C ILE A 448 2.16 5.18 7.56
N ALA A 449 2.83 4.66 6.52
CA ALA A 449 3.79 3.57 6.69
C ALA A 449 4.90 3.94 7.69
N LYS A 450 5.52 5.13 7.52
CA LYS A 450 6.53 5.67 8.45
C LYS A 450 5.99 5.81 9.88
N ALA A 451 4.77 6.34 10.07
CA ALA A 451 4.15 6.47 11.38
C ALA A 451 3.84 5.13 12.06
N PHE A 452 3.61 4.05 11.33
CA PHE A 452 3.44 2.72 11.92
C PHE A 452 4.74 1.90 12.00
N GLY A 453 5.88 2.47 11.57
CA GLY A 453 7.17 1.77 11.54
C GLY A 453 7.22 0.62 10.52
N VAL A 454 6.32 0.64 9.53
CA VAL A 454 6.25 -0.34 8.44
C VAL A 454 6.77 0.28 7.14
N ARG A 455 6.99 -0.57 6.13
CA ARG A 455 7.28 -0.13 4.77
C ARG A 455 6.01 -0.09 3.91
N LEU A 456 6.12 0.56 2.76
CA LEU A 456 5.20 0.35 1.65
C LEU A 456 5.58 -0.91 0.87
N ALA A 457 4.59 -1.71 0.47
CA ALA A 457 4.75 -2.90 -0.36
C ALA A 457 3.66 -2.98 -1.44
N PRO A 458 3.95 -3.47 -2.67
CA PRO A 458 2.92 -3.68 -3.68
C PRO A 458 1.82 -4.64 -3.19
N ASP A 459 0.61 -4.14 -3.04
CA ASP A 459 -0.60 -4.90 -2.74
C ASP A 459 -1.27 -5.33 -4.04
N GLU A 460 -1.40 -6.63 -4.23
CA GLU A 460 -1.84 -7.22 -5.51
C GLU A 460 -3.35 -7.13 -5.73
N GLU A 461 -4.12 -7.09 -4.64
CA GLU A 461 -5.57 -6.92 -4.69
C GLU A 461 -5.88 -5.48 -5.11
N PHE A 462 -5.18 -4.50 -4.51
CA PHE A 462 -5.25 -3.11 -4.94
C PHE A 462 -4.69 -2.89 -6.35
N GLU A 463 -3.60 -3.57 -6.74
CA GLU A 463 -3.08 -3.55 -8.12
C GLU A 463 -4.14 -4.01 -9.13
N GLU A 464 -4.94 -5.03 -8.80
CA GLU A 464 -6.01 -5.53 -9.67
C GLU A 464 -7.12 -4.49 -9.86
N TYR A 465 -7.58 -3.84 -8.78
CA TYR A 465 -8.55 -2.73 -8.87
C TYR A 465 -8.00 -1.55 -9.69
N LEU A 466 -6.73 -1.17 -9.48
CA LEU A 466 -6.08 -0.12 -10.26
C LEU A 466 -5.96 -0.49 -11.74
N ARG A 467 -5.67 -1.75 -12.09
CA ARG A 467 -5.59 -2.21 -13.49
C ARG A 467 -6.94 -2.15 -14.20
N HIS A 468 -8.05 -2.38 -13.49
CA HIS A 468 -9.40 -2.20 -14.05
C HIS A 468 -9.76 -0.74 -14.35
N ILE A 469 -9.05 0.23 -13.76
CA ILE A 469 -9.29 1.69 -13.93
C ILE A 469 -8.28 2.31 -14.92
N ILE A 470 -7.00 1.94 -14.81
CA ILE A 470 -5.87 2.58 -15.49
C ILE A 470 -5.35 1.71 -16.67
N GLY A 471 -5.68 0.42 -16.69
CA GLY A 471 -5.26 -0.53 -17.73
C GLY A 471 -3.83 -1.06 -17.56
N ASP A 472 -3.37 -1.81 -18.56
CA ASP A 472 -2.12 -2.58 -18.55
C ASP A 472 -0.82 -1.74 -18.50
N GLN A 473 -0.90 -0.41 -18.41
CA GLN A 473 0.27 0.43 -18.16
C GLN A 473 0.74 0.38 -16.70
N CYS A 474 -0.17 0.01 -15.77
CA CYS A 474 0.18 -0.28 -14.38
C CYS A 474 0.82 -1.69 -14.27
N THR A 475 2.11 -1.72 -13.96
CA THR A 475 2.84 -2.95 -13.60
C THR A 475 3.28 -2.87 -12.14
N GLY A 476 2.89 -3.83 -11.28
CA GLY A 476 3.02 -3.74 -9.82
C GLY A 476 4.37 -3.26 -9.26
N ASP A 477 5.48 -3.69 -9.86
CA ASP A 477 6.84 -3.31 -9.42
C ASP A 477 7.24 -1.86 -9.78
N ARG A 478 6.38 -1.15 -10.51
CA ARG A 478 6.53 0.26 -10.92
C ARG A 478 5.28 1.10 -10.62
N ASN A 479 4.19 0.48 -10.20
CA ASN A 479 2.93 1.16 -9.91
C ASN A 479 2.97 1.65 -8.45
N GLU A 480 3.48 2.87 -8.24
CA GLU A 480 3.62 3.46 -6.91
C GLU A 480 2.27 3.56 -6.17
N MET A 481 1.16 3.76 -6.90
CA MET A 481 -0.21 3.71 -6.37
C MET A 481 -0.60 2.35 -5.76
N ALA A 482 0.01 1.24 -6.19
CA ALA A 482 -0.27 -0.08 -5.65
C ALA A 482 0.47 -0.36 -4.34
N GLN A 483 1.35 0.53 -3.87
CA GLN A 483 2.16 0.29 -2.68
C GLN A 483 1.42 0.72 -1.41
N LEU A 484 1.07 -0.24 -0.55
CA LEU A 484 0.31 -0.02 0.69
C LEU A 484 1.14 -0.35 1.95
N PRO A 485 0.81 0.22 3.13
CA PRO A 485 1.50 -0.07 4.40
C PRO A 485 1.46 -1.57 4.82
N GLU A 486 2.60 -2.23 4.73
CA GLU A 486 2.67 -3.70 4.80
C GLU A 486 2.29 -4.25 6.18
N GLY A 487 1.48 -5.32 6.20
CA GLY A 487 1.07 -6.02 7.42
C GLY A 487 0.05 -5.29 8.31
N ILE A 488 -0.35 -4.06 7.97
CA ILE A 488 -1.36 -3.29 8.73
C ILE A 488 -2.56 -2.82 7.90
N THR A 489 -2.49 -2.92 6.58
CA THR A 489 -3.59 -2.57 5.67
C THR A 489 -4.70 -3.62 5.67
N GLU A 490 -5.94 -3.15 5.83
CA GLU A 490 -7.18 -3.82 5.46
C GLU A 490 -7.76 -3.12 4.22
N LEU A 491 -8.23 -3.87 3.24
CA LEU A 491 -9.04 -3.34 2.13
C LEU A 491 -10.52 -3.60 2.39
N TRP A 492 -11.32 -2.56 2.19
CA TRP A 492 -12.73 -2.49 2.56
C TRP A 492 -13.57 -2.32 1.28
N HIS A 493 -14.05 -3.46 0.77
CA HIS A 493 -14.66 -3.60 -0.55
C HIS A 493 -16.13 -3.20 -0.56
N HIS A 494 -16.58 -2.51 -1.61
CA HIS A 494 -17.97 -2.10 -1.73
C HIS A 494 -18.38 -1.88 -3.19
N ASP A 495 -19.48 -2.50 -3.65
CA ASP A 495 -19.94 -2.51 -5.05
C ASP A 495 -20.14 -1.10 -5.66
N LYS A 496 -20.35 -0.08 -4.81
CA LYS A 496 -20.52 1.31 -5.24
C LYS A 496 -19.17 1.98 -5.59
N LEU A 497 -18.03 1.47 -5.12
CA LEU A 497 -16.71 2.09 -5.25
C LEU A 497 -15.87 1.40 -6.34
N SER A 498 -15.03 2.19 -7.03
CA SER A 498 -14.12 1.69 -8.07
C SER A 498 -12.83 1.08 -7.50
N VAL A 499 -12.38 1.58 -6.35
CA VAL A 499 -11.33 1.00 -5.51
C VAL A 499 -11.89 0.75 -4.10
N PRO A 500 -11.42 -0.28 -3.37
CA PRO A 500 -11.78 -0.44 -1.97
C PRO A 500 -11.28 0.73 -1.12
N LEU A 501 -11.96 0.99 0.01
CA LEU A 501 -11.43 1.89 1.03
C LEU A 501 -10.19 1.25 1.67
N ILE A 502 -9.17 2.06 1.96
CA ILE A 502 -7.94 1.60 2.60
C ILE A 502 -8.02 1.96 4.09
N LYS A 503 -7.85 0.98 4.96
CA LYS A 503 -7.76 1.16 6.42
C LYS A 503 -6.39 0.66 6.90
N CYS A 504 -5.71 1.43 7.73
CA CYS A 504 -4.45 1.06 8.37
C CYS A 504 -4.59 1.21 9.89
N GLN A 505 -4.79 0.10 10.62
CA GLN A 505 -5.18 0.11 12.04
C GLN A 505 -6.42 1.00 12.29
N ASN A 506 -6.28 2.09 13.06
CA ASN A 506 -7.33 3.09 13.31
C ASN A 506 -7.27 4.31 12.37
N VAL A 507 -6.61 4.20 11.21
CA VAL A 507 -6.56 5.25 10.17
C VAL A 507 -7.38 4.82 8.95
N ILE A 508 -8.36 5.64 8.56
CA ILE A 508 -9.14 5.49 7.31
C ILE A 508 -8.61 6.48 6.28
N ILE A 509 -8.15 5.96 5.14
CA ILE A 509 -7.68 6.78 4.01
C ILE A 509 -8.85 6.97 3.04
N LEU A 510 -9.18 8.23 2.77
CA LEU A 510 -10.27 8.65 1.89
C LEU A 510 -9.67 9.22 0.59
N SER A 511 -9.76 8.44 -0.49
CA SER A 511 -9.25 8.78 -1.83
C SER A 511 -10.20 9.71 -2.60
N THR A 512 -10.56 10.84 -1.98
CA THR A 512 -11.61 11.75 -2.43
C THR A 512 -11.06 13.11 -2.82
N THR A 513 -11.52 13.65 -3.95
CA THR A 513 -11.15 14.98 -4.46
C THR A 513 -12.21 16.04 -4.20
N ASN A 514 -13.47 15.64 -3.96
CA ASN A 514 -14.60 16.55 -3.84
C ASN A 514 -15.69 16.02 -2.89
N VAL A 515 -16.67 16.86 -2.54
CA VAL A 515 -17.70 16.54 -1.55
C VAL A 515 -18.61 15.38 -1.97
N LEU A 516 -18.84 15.16 -3.28
CA LEU A 516 -19.68 14.05 -3.77
C LEU A 516 -18.97 12.69 -3.65
N GLU A 517 -17.67 12.66 -3.93
CA GLU A 517 -16.81 11.50 -3.67
C GLU A 517 -16.71 11.20 -2.16
N LEU A 518 -16.56 12.23 -1.33
CA LEU A 518 -16.52 12.08 0.12
C LEU A 518 -17.85 11.56 0.69
N GLU A 519 -18.99 12.07 0.24
CA GLU A 519 -20.31 11.55 0.61
C GLU A 519 -20.45 10.08 0.23
N LYS A 520 -20.07 9.73 -1.01
CA LYS A 520 -20.13 8.36 -1.52
C LYS A 520 -19.22 7.41 -0.74
N GLN A 521 -17.98 7.81 -0.43
CA GLN A 521 -17.05 7.02 0.38
C GLN A 521 -17.53 6.88 1.83
N TRP A 522 -18.05 7.96 2.42
CA TRP A 522 -18.60 7.96 3.78
C TRP A 522 -19.79 7.00 3.92
N ASP A 523 -20.76 7.05 3.01
CA ASP A 523 -21.94 6.19 3.09
C ASP A 523 -21.56 4.69 2.95
N CYS A 524 -20.60 4.37 2.08
CA CYS A 524 -20.02 3.02 1.98
C CYS A 524 -19.27 2.61 3.26
N TRP A 525 -18.49 3.51 3.86
CA TRP A 525 -17.80 3.26 5.14
C TRP A 525 -18.80 2.99 6.28
N ILE A 526 -19.91 3.74 6.33
CA ILE A 526 -21.01 3.53 7.29
C ILE A 526 -21.70 2.17 7.07
N GLU A 527 -21.94 1.77 5.82
CA GLU A 527 -22.52 0.44 5.50
C GLU A 527 -21.58 -0.69 5.96
N LEU A 528 -20.27 -0.58 5.70
CA LEU A 528 -19.27 -1.57 6.10
C LEU A 528 -19.03 -1.61 7.61
N ALA A 529 -18.78 -0.48 8.27
CA ALA A 529 -18.47 -0.45 9.70
C ALA A 529 -19.66 -0.86 10.60
N LYS A 530 -20.90 -0.78 10.11
CA LYS A 530 -22.08 -1.43 10.72
C LYS A 530 -22.03 -2.95 10.65
N SER A 531 -21.50 -3.52 9.57
CA SER A 531 -21.43 -4.98 9.37
C SER A 531 -20.28 -5.66 10.14
N SER A 532 -19.32 -4.88 10.62
CA SER A 532 -18.09 -5.35 11.28
C SER A 532 -18.07 -5.12 12.80
N ASP A 533 -19.19 -4.78 13.43
CA ASP A 533 -19.33 -4.37 14.85
C ASP A 533 -18.38 -3.21 15.29
N LEU A 534 -17.76 -2.51 14.34
CA LEU A 534 -16.82 -1.40 14.60
C LEU A 534 -17.54 -0.09 14.93
N LEU A 535 -18.77 0.09 14.47
CA LEU A 535 -19.63 1.23 14.85
C LEU A 535 -20.59 0.86 15.97
N ALA A 536 -20.20 1.18 17.20
CA ALA A 536 -21.17 1.61 18.19
C ALA A 536 -21.81 2.92 17.69
N LEU A 537 -22.95 2.83 17.02
CA LEU A 537 -23.76 3.98 16.63
C LEU A 537 -24.32 4.63 17.88
N LEU A 538 -23.64 5.67 18.36
CA LEU A 538 -24.06 6.49 19.48
C LEU A 538 -25.26 7.35 19.06
N GLU A 539 -26.16 7.62 20.01
CA GLU A 539 -27.26 8.55 19.78
C GLU A 539 -26.73 9.92 19.32
N PRO A 540 -27.28 10.50 18.23
CA PRO A 540 -26.82 11.78 17.71
C PRO A 540 -26.89 12.91 18.74
N TYR A 541 -25.93 13.83 18.69
CA TYR A 541 -25.98 15.03 19.53
C TYR A 541 -27.18 15.91 19.17
N VAL A 542 -28.04 16.15 20.15
CA VAL A 542 -29.07 17.17 20.05
C VAL A 542 -28.40 18.54 20.22
N SER A 543 -28.83 19.52 19.43
CA SER A 543 -28.22 20.85 19.36
C SER A 543 -29.30 21.92 19.28
N LYS A 544 -29.23 22.94 20.13
CA LYS A 544 -30.07 24.14 20.04
C LYS A 544 -29.22 25.41 20.11
N GLN A 545 -29.73 26.48 19.51
CA GLN A 545 -29.13 27.80 19.58
C GLN A 545 -30.15 28.83 20.09
N VAL A 546 -29.67 29.78 20.87
CA VAL A 546 -30.41 30.99 21.27
C VAL A 546 -29.58 32.21 20.90
N THR A 547 -30.23 33.28 20.43
CA THR A 547 -29.57 34.53 20.05
C THR A 547 -29.81 35.60 21.11
N THR A 548 -28.87 36.53 21.27
CA THR A 548 -29.00 37.65 22.22
C THR A 548 -28.21 38.88 21.78
N ASN A 549 -28.67 40.05 22.21
CA ASN A 549 -28.01 41.34 21.98
C ASN A 549 -27.21 41.81 23.21
N LEU A 550 -27.14 41.00 24.29
CA LEU A 550 -26.24 41.23 25.42
C LEU A 550 -24.79 41.35 24.95
N SER A 551 -23.99 42.17 25.63
CA SER A 551 -22.54 42.26 25.40
C SER A 551 -21.80 41.04 25.96
N ASP A 552 -20.59 40.79 25.45
CA ASP A 552 -19.77 39.66 25.87
C ASP A 552 -19.41 39.75 27.37
N VAL A 553 -19.30 40.97 27.92
CA VAL A 553 -19.00 41.23 29.34
C VAL A 553 -20.18 40.85 30.25
N GLU A 554 -21.41 41.18 29.85
CA GLU A 554 -22.62 40.88 30.64
C GLU A 554 -22.90 39.38 30.72
N ILE A 555 -22.57 38.63 29.66
CA ILE A 555 -22.92 37.22 29.54
C ILE A 555 -21.80 36.24 29.93
N ALA A 556 -20.54 36.68 29.96
CA ALA A 556 -19.40 35.83 30.31
C ALA A 556 -19.57 35.13 31.68
N GLN A 557 -19.79 35.87 32.77
CA GLN A 557 -19.89 35.25 34.10
C GLN A 557 -21.13 34.32 34.24
N PRO A 558 -22.34 34.68 33.76
CA PRO A 558 -23.48 33.76 33.72
C PRO A 558 -23.23 32.48 32.93
N LEU A 559 -22.55 32.55 31.76
CA LEU A 559 -22.17 31.36 30.98
C LEU A 559 -21.11 30.52 31.69
N SER A 560 -20.04 31.11 32.24
CA SER A 560 -19.01 30.36 32.98
C SER A 560 -19.60 29.58 34.16
N LYS A 561 -20.60 30.13 34.85
CA LYS A 561 -21.34 29.40 35.89
C LYS A 561 -22.20 28.27 35.30
N LEU A 562 -22.87 28.52 34.17
CA LEU A 562 -23.70 27.52 33.51
C LEU A 562 -22.90 26.30 33.02
N CYS A 563 -21.68 26.47 32.52
CA CYS A 563 -20.80 25.38 32.14
C CYS A 563 -20.36 24.50 33.34
N LEU A 564 -20.40 25.05 34.56
CA LEU A 564 -20.16 24.29 35.81
C LEU A 564 -21.43 23.62 36.34
N GLU A 565 -22.61 24.19 36.05
CA GLU A 565 -23.93 23.62 36.38
C GLU A 565 -24.32 22.45 35.46
N PHE A 566 -23.79 22.42 34.23
CA PHE A 566 -24.07 21.43 33.18
C PHE A 566 -22.79 20.92 32.50
N PRO A 567 -21.87 20.24 33.22
CA PRO A 567 -20.59 19.77 32.68
C PRO A 567 -20.72 18.64 31.65
N ASP A 568 -21.93 18.06 31.53
CA ASP A 568 -22.32 17.04 30.56
C ASP A 568 -22.77 17.62 29.20
N LEU A 569 -22.89 18.96 29.09
CA LEU A 569 -23.26 19.67 27.88
C LEU A 569 -22.08 20.52 27.36
N TYR A 570 -21.90 20.53 26.04
CA TYR A 570 -21.11 21.57 25.40
C TYR A 570 -21.94 22.86 25.31
N ILE A 571 -21.43 23.93 25.92
CA ILE A 571 -22.02 25.27 25.90
C ILE A 571 -20.97 26.24 25.38
N GLY A 572 -21.20 26.81 24.20
CA GLY A 572 -20.27 27.72 23.52
C GLY A 572 -20.99 28.94 22.95
N CYS A 573 -20.29 30.06 22.80
CA CYS A 573 -20.87 31.30 22.27
C CYS A 573 -19.95 31.96 21.23
N TYR A 574 -20.55 32.54 20.18
CA TYR A 574 -19.84 33.27 19.12
C TYR A 574 -20.76 34.30 18.46
N ARG A 575 -20.18 35.36 17.87
CA ARG A 575 -20.90 36.30 16.99
C ARG A 575 -20.51 36.03 15.54
N LYS A 576 -21.41 36.31 14.60
CA LYS A 576 -21.09 36.30 13.15
C LYS A 576 -20.35 37.56 12.70
N ALA A 577 -20.62 38.70 13.35
CA ALA A 577 -19.96 39.99 13.17
C ALA A 577 -19.84 40.68 14.56
N ARG A 578 -18.94 41.66 14.73
CA ARG A 578 -18.66 42.27 16.04
C ARG A 578 -19.86 43.02 16.65
N ASP A 579 -20.69 43.57 15.79
CA ASP A 579 -21.93 44.30 16.03
C ASP A 579 -23.19 43.42 16.01
N GLY A 580 -23.09 42.23 15.41
CA GLY A 580 -24.18 41.26 15.34
C GLY A 580 -24.51 40.57 16.67
N SER A 581 -25.72 40.01 16.75
CA SER A 581 -26.18 39.23 17.91
C SER A 581 -25.23 38.06 18.24
N LEU A 582 -25.06 37.82 19.54
CA LEU A 582 -24.34 36.65 20.06
C LEU A 582 -25.22 35.40 19.92
N ILE A 583 -24.64 34.34 19.39
CA ILE A 583 -25.26 33.02 19.26
C ILE A 583 -24.68 32.13 20.37
N VAL A 584 -25.52 31.72 21.32
CA VAL A 584 -25.17 30.71 22.31
C VAL A 584 -25.67 29.34 21.82
N SER A 585 -24.75 28.40 21.67
CA SER A 585 -24.99 27.04 21.22
C SER A 585 -24.90 26.06 22.38
N PHE A 586 -25.93 25.23 22.53
CA PHE A 586 -26.03 24.15 23.50
C PHE A 586 -26.05 22.82 22.76
N LYS A 587 -25.20 21.86 23.18
CA LYS A 587 -25.15 20.51 22.60
C LYS A 587 -24.98 19.44 23.67
N GLY A 588 -25.61 18.29 23.47
CA GLY A 588 -25.51 17.12 24.37
C GLY A 588 -26.30 15.93 23.82
N LYS A 589 -26.38 14.84 24.60
CA LYS A 589 -27.23 13.69 24.26
C LYS A 589 -28.64 13.79 24.87
N ASP A 590 -28.78 14.38 26.06
CA ASP A 590 -30.06 14.56 26.75
C ASP A 590 -30.73 15.90 26.37
N GLN A 591 -31.87 15.82 25.67
CA GLN A 591 -32.71 16.96 25.29
C GLN A 591 -33.29 17.71 26.50
N ALA A 592 -33.76 17.01 27.53
CA ALA A 592 -34.39 17.62 28.70
C ALA A 592 -33.34 18.34 29.57
N ARG A 593 -32.13 17.79 29.63
CA ARG A 593 -30.97 18.48 30.21
C ARG A 593 -30.60 19.76 29.43
N LEU A 594 -30.60 19.68 28.10
CA LEU A 594 -30.29 20.79 27.20
C LEU A 594 -31.34 21.92 27.30
N GLU A 595 -32.62 21.57 27.44
CA GLU A 595 -33.71 22.50 27.75
C GLU A 595 -33.54 23.13 29.15
N SER A 596 -33.20 22.33 30.16
CA SER A 596 -32.92 22.81 31.53
C SER A 596 -31.78 23.85 31.55
N ALA A 597 -30.73 23.65 30.74
CA ALA A 597 -29.61 24.58 30.64
C ALA A 597 -29.98 25.90 29.94
N ILE A 598 -30.81 25.85 28.89
CA ILE A 598 -31.33 27.05 28.22
C ILE A 598 -32.22 27.86 29.18
N GLU A 599 -33.14 27.20 29.89
CA GLU A 599 -33.95 27.86 30.92
C GLU A 599 -33.09 28.48 32.03
N ALA A 600 -32.06 27.77 32.50
CA ALA A 600 -31.14 28.26 33.53
C ALA A 600 -30.29 29.45 33.06
N LEU A 601 -29.99 29.57 31.76
CA LEU A 601 -29.40 30.79 31.19
C LEU A 601 -30.43 31.92 31.13
N GLN A 602 -31.61 31.68 30.56
CA GLN A 602 -32.62 32.72 30.36
C GLN A 602 -33.09 33.33 31.69
N LYS A 603 -33.25 32.52 32.74
CA LYS A 603 -33.62 32.97 34.10
C LYS A 603 -32.57 33.85 34.79
N LYS A 604 -31.35 33.96 34.25
CA LYS A 604 -30.28 34.84 34.76
C LYS A 604 -30.36 36.27 34.18
N PHE A 605 -31.30 36.56 33.27
CA PHE A 605 -31.47 37.85 32.59
C PHE A 605 -32.94 38.32 32.56
N GLN A 606 -33.17 39.54 32.06
CA GLN A 606 -34.51 40.10 31.90
C GLN A 606 -35.30 39.37 30.78
N PRO A 607 -36.64 39.25 30.88
CA PRO A 607 -37.48 38.72 29.82
C PRO A 607 -37.26 39.44 28.49
N GLY A 608 -37.10 38.69 27.40
CA GLY A 608 -36.80 39.24 26.07
C GLY A 608 -35.31 39.48 25.78
N ALA A 609 -34.39 39.23 26.72
CA ALA A 609 -32.95 39.31 26.45
C ALA A 609 -32.45 38.26 25.44
N PHE A 610 -33.24 37.22 25.16
CA PHE A 610 -32.94 36.18 24.17
C PHE A 610 -34.04 36.10 23.11
N GLY A 611 -33.63 35.97 21.84
CA GLY A 611 -34.50 35.73 20.70
C GLY A 611 -35.01 34.28 20.64
N ASN A 612 -36.18 34.09 20.05
CA ASN A 612 -36.84 32.78 19.98
C ASN A 612 -36.22 31.87 18.89
N MET A 613 -36.38 30.55 19.05
CA MET A 613 -35.65 29.55 18.27
C MET A 613 -35.95 29.59 16.76
N GLY A 614 -34.91 29.53 15.93
CA GLY A 614 -35.00 29.25 14.50
C GLY A 614 -34.22 27.99 14.13
N MET A 615 -34.88 26.97 13.57
CA MET A 615 -34.21 25.87 12.87
C MET A 615 -33.78 26.37 11.48
N GLY A 616 -32.58 26.96 11.40
CA GLY A 616 -32.04 27.49 10.16
C GLY A 616 -31.30 26.44 9.32
N VAL A 617 -31.93 25.95 8.25
CA VAL A 617 -31.22 25.33 7.13
C VAL A 617 -30.48 26.44 6.37
N SER A 618 -29.23 26.19 5.98
CA SER A 618 -28.41 27.17 5.26
C SER A 618 -28.73 27.23 3.77
N SER A 619 -29.18 28.38 3.29
CA SER A 619 -29.11 28.79 1.88
C SER A 619 -28.08 29.90 1.71
N ASN A 620 -27.46 29.95 0.53
CA ASN A 620 -26.47 30.97 0.18
C ASN A 620 -27.09 32.37 0.13
N ASP A 621 -26.27 33.40 0.36
CA ASP A 621 -26.19 34.51 -0.59
C ASP A 621 -24.84 35.23 -0.51
N GLN A 622 -24.51 36.00 -1.54
CA GLN A 622 -23.25 36.73 -1.71
C GLN A 622 -23.35 38.18 -1.20
N ASP A 623 -22.24 38.77 -0.74
CA ASP A 623 -22.01 40.20 -1.00
C ASP A 623 -20.53 40.65 -0.86
N LYS A 624 -20.13 41.69 -1.60
CA LYS A 624 -18.78 42.29 -1.59
C LYS A 624 -18.70 43.53 -0.67
N PRO A 625 -17.56 43.78 0.01
CA PRO A 625 -17.24 45.09 0.57
C PRO A 625 -16.11 45.78 -0.22
N ASN A 626 -16.37 46.95 -0.84
CA ASN A 626 -15.33 47.81 -1.41
C ASN A 626 -15.59 49.30 -1.11
N LYS A 627 -14.79 49.89 -0.21
CA LYS A 627 -14.59 51.36 -0.06
C LYS A 627 -13.57 51.69 1.05
N GLY A 628 -12.69 52.66 0.78
CA GLY A 628 -11.98 53.40 1.84
C GLY A 628 -10.50 53.70 1.62
N LEU A 629 -10.12 54.39 0.53
CA LEU A 629 -8.76 54.90 0.30
C LEU A 629 -8.79 56.19 -0.53
N GLU A 630 -8.65 57.35 0.13
CA GLU A 630 -8.38 58.64 -0.50
C GLU A 630 -7.21 59.32 0.24
N GLY A 631 -6.28 59.93 -0.50
CA GLY A 631 -5.15 60.69 0.07
C GLY A 631 -3.75 60.06 -0.03
N THR A 632 -3.56 59.01 -0.84
CA THR A 632 -2.27 58.31 -1.03
C THR A 632 -1.78 58.38 -2.48
N ASN A 633 -0.47 58.32 -2.70
CA ASN A 633 0.16 58.22 -4.04
C ASN A 633 0.03 56.80 -4.67
N LEU A 634 -1.04 56.09 -4.36
CA LEU A 634 -1.37 54.75 -4.84
C LEU A 634 -2.45 54.83 -5.92
N LYS A 635 -2.20 54.22 -7.07
CA LYS A 635 -3.24 53.96 -8.08
C LYS A 635 -3.82 52.57 -7.87
N THR A 636 -5.14 52.43 -7.88
CA THR A 636 -5.78 51.12 -7.97
C THR A 636 -6.24 50.90 -9.41
N ALA A 637 -5.90 49.75 -9.99
CA ALA A 637 -6.46 49.33 -11.26
C ALA A 637 -7.85 48.71 -11.04
N THR A 638 -8.82 49.11 -11.87
CA THR A 638 -10.26 48.81 -11.70
C THR A 638 -10.85 47.91 -12.78
N SER A 639 -10.07 47.59 -13.81
CA SER A 639 -10.37 46.60 -14.86
C SER A 639 -9.09 46.21 -15.61
N ASP A 640 -9.15 45.15 -16.42
CA ASP A 640 -8.06 44.76 -17.32
C ASP A 640 -7.64 45.86 -18.33
N ASP A 641 -8.61 46.61 -18.87
CA ASP A 641 -8.34 47.77 -19.74
C ASP A 641 -7.58 48.87 -18.97
N ASP A 642 -8.04 49.21 -17.77
CA ASP A 642 -7.42 50.22 -16.89
C ASP A 642 -6.00 49.81 -16.50
N PHE A 643 -5.82 48.55 -16.10
CA PHE A 643 -4.50 48.02 -15.75
C PHE A 643 -3.54 47.96 -16.95
N THR A 644 -4.04 47.58 -18.13
CA THR A 644 -3.27 47.63 -19.38
C THR A 644 -2.80 49.05 -19.72
N ASN A 645 -3.65 50.05 -19.52
CA ASN A 645 -3.25 51.46 -19.67
C ASN A 645 -2.22 51.90 -18.62
N ILE A 646 -2.33 51.46 -17.37
CA ILE A 646 -1.34 51.71 -16.31
C ILE A 646 0.02 51.08 -16.66
N LEU A 647 0.04 49.83 -17.15
CA LEU A 647 1.26 49.14 -17.61
C LEU A 647 1.90 49.85 -18.82
N ALA A 648 1.10 50.32 -19.78
CA ALA A 648 1.57 51.12 -20.90
C ALA A 648 2.17 52.47 -20.46
N HIS A 649 1.59 53.11 -19.43
CA HIS A 649 2.14 54.31 -18.81
C HIS A 649 3.49 54.04 -18.10
N ILE A 650 3.63 52.94 -17.37
CA ILE A 650 4.91 52.57 -16.72
C ILE A 650 6.00 52.35 -17.79
N LYS A 651 5.69 51.62 -18.86
CA LYS A 651 6.62 51.37 -19.98
C LYS A 651 7.05 52.64 -20.72
N SER A 652 6.13 53.56 -20.97
CA SER A 652 6.41 54.79 -21.73
C SER A 652 7.06 55.89 -20.89
N SER A 653 6.65 56.08 -19.63
CA SER A 653 7.22 57.11 -18.74
C SER A 653 8.62 56.78 -18.23
N LYS A 654 9.00 55.49 -18.18
CA LYS A 654 10.30 54.97 -17.69
C LYS A 654 10.61 55.26 -16.22
N ASN A 655 9.74 55.98 -15.52
CA ASN A 655 9.79 56.17 -14.07
C ASN A 655 9.82 54.81 -13.36
N PRO A 656 10.50 54.70 -12.20
CA PRO A 656 10.47 53.48 -11.43
C PRO A 656 9.05 53.28 -10.85
N ALA A 657 8.62 52.03 -10.75
CA ALA A 657 7.27 51.70 -10.30
C ALA A 657 7.25 50.41 -9.48
N VAL A 658 6.22 50.26 -8.64
CA VAL A 658 5.93 49.05 -7.88
C VAL A 658 4.46 48.68 -8.04
N ILE A 659 4.19 47.42 -8.37
CA ILE A 659 2.84 46.88 -8.52
C ILE A 659 2.62 45.81 -7.47
N ASN A 660 1.66 46.03 -6.58
CA ASN A 660 1.16 45.05 -5.62
C ASN A 660 -0.06 44.34 -6.21
N TYR A 661 0.11 43.07 -6.57
CA TYR A 661 -0.95 42.18 -7.00
C TYR A 661 -1.55 41.52 -5.76
N GLY A 662 -2.77 41.91 -5.42
CA GLY A 662 -3.50 41.40 -4.25
C GLY A 662 -4.84 40.78 -4.62
N ALA A 663 -5.61 40.41 -3.60
CA ALA A 663 -7.00 40.00 -3.76
C ALA A 663 -7.84 40.46 -2.57
N SER A 664 -9.11 40.78 -2.80
CA SER A 664 -10.04 41.25 -1.76
C SER A 664 -10.23 40.26 -0.60
N TRP A 665 -10.19 38.95 -0.90
CA TRP A 665 -10.29 37.84 0.05
C TRP A 665 -8.95 37.45 0.71
N CYS A 666 -7.83 37.91 0.17
CA CYS A 666 -6.48 37.55 0.64
C CYS A 666 -6.14 38.27 1.95
N ARG A 667 -6.31 37.59 3.08
CA ARG A 667 -6.02 38.13 4.43
C ARG A 667 -4.62 38.75 4.56
N VAL A 668 -3.61 38.14 3.92
CA VAL A 668 -2.21 38.62 3.92
C VAL A 668 -2.06 39.91 3.11
N CYS A 669 -2.83 40.05 2.03
CA CYS A 669 -2.93 41.26 1.21
C CYS A 669 -3.56 42.40 2.03
N SER A 670 -4.68 42.14 2.70
CA SER A 670 -5.35 43.12 3.58
C SER A 670 -4.49 43.53 4.79
N GLN A 671 -3.53 42.71 5.19
CA GLN A 671 -2.56 43.05 6.24
C GLN A 671 -1.43 43.95 5.75
N ILE A 672 -0.90 43.74 4.54
CA ILE A 672 0.22 44.56 4.00
C ILE A 672 -0.25 45.82 3.27
N LEU A 673 -1.49 45.86 2.76
CA LEU A 673 -2.00 46.99 1.98
C LEU A 673 -1.92 48.33 2.74
N PRO A 674 -2.28 48.46 4.04
CA PRO A 674 -2.12 49.72 4.77
C PRO A 674 -0.67 50.22 4.84
N ALA A 675 0.29 49.30 4.98
CA ALA A 675 1.72 49.63 4.97
C ALA A 675 2.17 50.06 3.57
N PHE A 676 1.76 49.36 2.50
CA PHE A 676 2.04 49.75 1.13
C PHE A 676 1.47 51.13 0.78
N CYS A 677 0.25 51.43 1.23
CA CYS A 677 -0.38 52.75 1.13
C CYS A 677 0.44 53.83 1.85
N SER A 678 0.91 53.57 3.07
CA SER A 678 1.79 54.47 3.84
C SER A 678 3.12 54.73 3.10
N LEU A 679 3.77 53.66 2.64
CA LEU A 679 5.03 53.71 1.89
C LEU A 679 4.92 54.49 0.58
N SER A 680 3.75 54.51 -0.07
CA SER A 680 3.52 55.29 -1.30
C SER A 680 3.79 56.79 -1.14
N ASN A 681 3.55 57.33 0.07
CA ASN A 681 3.77 58.73 0.41
C ASN A 681 5.24 59.02 0.78
N ASN A 682 5.97 58.01 1.28
CA ASN A 682 7.39 58.14 1.65
C ASN A 682 8.32 58.11 0.43
N PHE A 683 7.90 57.47 -0.67
CA PHE A 683 8.69 57.35 -1.91
C PHE A 683 8.02 58.06 -3.11
N PRO A 684 7.91 59.40 -3.11
CA PRO A 684 7.14 60.17 -4.11
C PRO A 684 7.72 60.16 -5.55
N LYS A 685 8.85 59.47 -5.79
CA LYS A 685 9.42 59.23 -7.12
C LYS A 685 8.98 57.90 -7.75
N LEU A 686 8.53 56.95 -6.92
CA LEU A 686 8.01 55.66 -7.35
C LEU A 686 6.52 55.80 -7.69
N ILE A 687 6.09 55.17 -8.78
CA ILE A 687 4.66 54.98 -9.08
C ILE A 687 4.19 53.74 -8.32
N PHE A 688 3.26 53.90 -7.37
CA PHE A 688 2.65 52.77 -6.67
C PHE A 688 1.34 52.37 -7.36
N VAL A 689 1.17 51.06 -7.59
CA VAL A 689 -0.05 50.47 -8.16
C VAL A 689 -0.52 49.31 -7.28
N TYR A 690 -1.82 49.22 -7.04
CA TYR A 690 -2.50 48.02 -6.58
C TYR A 690 -3.33 47.46 -7.75
N ALA A 691 -3.22 46.17 -8.00
CA ALA A 691 -4.07 45.45 -8.95
C ALA A 691 -4.73 44.30 -8.18
N ASP A 692 -6.06 44.28 -8.13
CA ASP A 692 -6.79 43.15 -7.56
C ASP A 692 -6.96 42.07 -8.64
N ILE A 693 -6.53 40.84 -8.35
CA ILE A 693 -6.58 39.76 -9.33
C ILE A 693 -8.02 39.32 -9.65
N ASP A 694 -8.99 39.65 -8.79
CA ASP A 694 -10.42 39.42 -9.04
C ASP A 694 -11.02 40.48 -10.00
N GLU A 695 -10.40 41.67 -10.10
CA GLU A 695 -10.88 42.81 -10.91
C GLU A 695 -10.08 43.00 -12.21
N CYS A 696 -8.88 42.41 -12.32
CA CYS A 696 -8.03 42.43 -13.53
C CYS A 696 -7.60 41.01 -14.00
N PRO A 697 -8.50 40.02 -14.11
CA PRO A 697 -8.14 38.61 -14.27
C PRO A 697 -7.35 38.27 -15.53
N GLU A 698 -7.61 38.91 -16.69
CA GLU A 698 -6.90 38.58 -17.93
C GLU A 698 -5.43 39.02 -17.88
N THR A 699 -5.17 40.18 -17.30
CA THR A 699 -3.83 40.78 -17.22
C THR A 699 -3.04 40.19 -16.05
N THR A 700 -3.71 39.78 -14.96
CA THR A 700 -3.05 39.15 -13.80
C THR A 700 -2.97 37.63 -13.87
N GLN A 701 -3.43 36.96 -14.93
CA GLN A 701 -3.40 35.49 -15.11
C GLN A 701 -2.03 34.82 -14.85
N HIS A 702 -0.95 35.57 -14.92
CA HIS A 702 0.43 35.10 -14.72
C HIS A 702 0.89 35.16 -13.25
N ILE A 703 0.12 35.78 -12.36
CA ILE A 703 0.39 35.91 -10.92
C ILE A 703 -0.10 34.66 -10.21
N ARG A 704 0.83 33.93 -9.56
CA ARG A 704 0.54 32.65 -8.89
C ARG A 704 0.29 32.76 -7.38
N TYR A 705 0.62 33.91 -6.80
CA TYR A 705 0.60 34.14 -5.35
C TYR A 705 0.16 35.57 -5.07
N THR A 706 -0.56 35.80 -3.97
CA THR A 706 -0.91 37.15 -3.49
C THR A 706 -0.59 37.28 -1.99
N PRO A 707 -0.07 38.43 -1.52
CA PRO A 707 0.37 39.58 -2.30
C PRO A 707 1.69 39.29 -3.04
N THR A 708 1.79 39.72 -4.30
CA THR A 708 3.06 39.76 -5.06
C THR A 708 3.41 41.20 -5.38
N PHE A 709 4.66 41.60 -5.15
CA PHE A 709 5.19 42.92 -5.49
C PHE A 709 6.18 42.79 -6.65
N GLN A 710 5.87 43.39 -7.80
CA GLN A 710 6.80 43.51 -8.92
C GLN A 710 7.34 44.93 -9.01
N PHE A 711 8.67 45.06 -9.15
CA PHE A 711 9.36 46.34 -9.23
C PHE A 711 9.85 46.57 -10.66
N TYR A 712 9.63 47.78 -11.18
CA TYR A 712 9.94 48.16 -12.55
C TYR A 712 10.90 49.35 -12.58
N ARG A 713 11.81 49.37 -13.55
CA ARG A 713 12.73 50.49 -13.79
C ARG A 713 13.02 50.62 -15.28
N GLY A 714 12.87 51.83 -15.83
CA GLY A 714 13.09 52.05 -17.27
C GLY A 714 12.02 51.45 -18.19
N GLY A 715 10.94 50.89 -17.61
CA GLY A 715 9.85 50.18 -18.31
C GLY A 715 9.87 48.66 -18.15
N GLU A 716 10.97 48.06 -17.69
CA GLU A 716 11.14 46.61 -17.52
C GLU A 716 11.02 46.17 -16.06
N LYS A 717 10.58 44.93 -15.82
CA LYS A 717 10.57 44.32 -14.47
C LYS A 717 12.01 44.00 -14.06
N VAL A 718 12.44 44.53 -12.92
CA VAL A 718 13.81 44.36 -12.39
C VAL A 718 13.87 43.51 -11.12
N ASP A 719 12.77 43.35 -10.39
CA ASP A 719 12.73 42.60 -9.14
C ASP A 719 11.32 42.12 -8.79
N GLU A 720 11.22 41.16 -7.87
CA GLU A 720 9.97 40.53 -7.45
C GLU A 720 10.03 40.06 -5.98
N MET A 721 8.92 40.20 -5.26
CA MET A 721 8.77 39.79 -3.86
C MET A 721 7.40 39.17 -3.62
N TYR A 722 7.37 38.06 -2.88
CA TYR A 722 6.15 37.34 -2.52
C TYR A 722 5.86 37.46 -1.02
N GLY A 723 4.58 37.60 -0.66
CA GLY A 723 4.09 37.63 0.71
C GLY A 723 4.23 38.98 1.43
N ALA A 724 3.61 39.08 2.61
CA ALA A 724 3.70 40.27 3.44
C ALA A 724 5.04 40.35 4.20
N GLY A 725 5.57 41.56 4.34
CA GLY A 725 6.75 41.87 5.15
C GLY A 725 7.16 43.33 4.97
N GLU A 726 6.70 44.20 5.85
CA GLU A 726 6.81 45.67 5.71
C GLU A 726 8.27 46.16 5.60
N GLU A 727 9.16 45.65 6.46
CA GLU A 727 10.60 45.95 6.43
C GLU A 727 11.25 45.50 5.11
N ARG A 728 11.00 44.26 4.68
CA ARG A 728 11.50 43.72 3.39
C ARG A 728 10.96 44.50 2.19
N LEU A 729 9.72 44.96 2.25
CA LEU A 729 9.08 45.78 1.23
C LEU A 729 9.72 47.17 1.19
N HIS A 730 9.93 47.81 2.35
CA HIS A 730 10.64 49.08 2.48
C HIS A 730 12.06 49.01 1.88
N ASP A 731 12.83 47.97 2.19
CA ASP A 731 14.20 47.81 1.69
C ASP A 731 14.27 47.61 0.18
N ARG A 732 13.31 46.83 -0.38
CA ARG A 732 13.14 46.68 -1.83
C ARG A 732 12.75 48.01 -2.49
N LEU A 733 11.86 48.80 -1.88
CA LEU A 733 11.48 50.12 -2.39
C LEU A 733 12.68 51.09 -2.39
N TRP A 734 13.47 51.11 -1.31
CA TRP A 734 14.69 51.91 -1.22
C TRP A 734 15.75 51.54 -2.27
N LEU A 735 15.88 50.24 -2.59
CA LEU A 735 16.79 49.75 -3.63
C LEU A 735 16.40 50.20 -5.06
N HIS A 736 15.11 50.43 -5.31
CA HIS A 736 14.56 50.71 -6.65
C HIS A 736 14.07 52.15 -6.88
N SER A 737 14.07 53.01 -5.85
CA SER A 737 13.68 54.43 -5.90
C SER A 737 14.73 55.39 -6.49
#